data_AF-A0A934D223-F1
#
_entry.id   AF-A0A934D223-F1
#
_cell.length_a   1.000
_cell.length_b   1.000
_cell.length_c   1.000
_cell.angle_alpha   90.00
_cell.angle_beta   90.00
_cell.angle_gamma   90.00
#
_symmetry.space_group_name_H-M   'P 1'
#
loop_
_entity.id
_entity.type
_entity.pdbx_description
1 polymer ?
#
loop_
_entity_poly.entity_id
_entity_poly.type
_entity_poly.pdbx_seq_one_letter_code
_entity_poly.pdbx_strand_id
1 'polypeptide(L)'
;MKALISSLAMLAVASDAAAQVARVDESAYYSVDYLVPPDGSRVEVGGMDFLPDGRLVVSTRRGQVWLVSNPLAADPKDAKFALFAEGLQEGLGLRVIDGKIHLVQRSELSVLVDSDGDDRCDRIDTLCDDWGVSGHYHEFAFGLPRDDAGNFYVSLNVSFGDPQWWHGRSTVPYRGWVVQIAPDGKFTPFASGFRSPAGIGNDADGEIFVTENQGDWMAACPLFHVEKDGFYGHPASLAWTEAYQRDGKKPTDTDPPDVPRKPAASWIPYDWARSAAEMVPDLTDGKFGPFGRQLFIAELTNGLVLRADLEKVQGVHQGAVFPFRQHVGSAVRLKFASDGTLFTGFTDRGWGGQAPGDGIARIRWTQQLPLEIEHVKLSKDGFRIEFTKQLGRTLGLIPALYQIQSYDYDYSWEYGSPVRHAKVLTPKTITMTEDRKALILGGLGLEPGTVVRVLIRALNAEDGTPLLHNEFAYTINQLVDGPKSDALVAKRVDPPAVRERSEEGMLFLTDGDALDAWKGAGWRAARGVELDGANPTTFAAEFPAPNTDQRGDVLTNVGAGELEDLVSRFSFGDVDLHVDFMLPKGGNSGVYLMGRYEVQLRDSAGERELAFGDTGGLYAGEGFPGKAPMFQGFRGAGEWHGLDVRFRAPRFDASGNKLTNARFERVMIDDVLLQENVEVPGPTGGGWEGEVASAPLRLQGDHGPVAFRGIRARAKVAPRDETGWEKVFNGRNLDGWQISDGGKWRVENGTIVGSGPASHLFSPRGDYQDFEVRAKVKINRGGNSGLYFRAAFGPGWPVGYEAQINSNFPTDPQRTGSFYDVEAIKTRLVPSDIWFTEHVTCRTVADGVHVTIAVNDIVVVDTIEKERKLANGHVALQQHHEGSVVTFKDVEVRELR
;
A
#
# COMPACT_ATOMS: atom_id res chain seq x y z
N MET A 1 -18.78 25.94 43.49
CA MET A 1 -19.26 24.56 43.76
C MET A 1 -20.29 24.07 42.74
N LYS A 2 -21.54 24.56 42.69
CA LYS A 2 -22.58 24.01 41.77
C LYS A 2 -22.14 23.89 40.30
N ALA A 3 -21.46 24.90 39.74
CA ALA A 3 -20.92 24.84 38.38
C ALA A 3 -19.77 23.82 38.19
N LEU A 4 -18.95 23.60 39.23
CA LEU A 4 -17.88 22.58 39.19
C LEU A 4 -18.48 21.16 39.20
N ILE A 5 -19.54 20.97 40.00
CA ILE A 5 -20.23 19.69 40.12
C ILE A 5 -20.97 19.34 38.82
N SER A 6 -21.57 20.31 38.11
CA SER A 6 -22.14 20.04 36.79
C SER A 6 -21.08 19.74 35.73
N SER A 7 -19.89 20.37 35.80
CA SER A 7 -18.79 20.07 34.87
C SER A 7 -18.22 18.66 35.08
N LEU A 8 -17.99 18.23 36.32
CA LEU A 8 -17.56 16.85 36.60
C LEU A 8 -18.64 15.81 36.26
N ALA A 9 -19.92 16.12 36.49
CA ALA A 9 -21.02 15.24 36.09
C ALA A 9 -21.13 15.12 34.56
N MET A 10 -20.92 16.21 33.80
CA MET A 10 -20.86 16.14 32.34
C MET A 10 -19.65 15.36 31.82
N LEU A 11 -18.47 15.45 32.47
CA LEU A 11 -17.32 14.60 32.12
C LEU A 11 -17.60 13.12 32.40
N ALA A 12 -18.20 12.77 33.54
CA ALA A 12 -18.51 11.39 33.89
C ALA A 12 -19.59 10.78 32.98
N VAL A 13 -20.62 11.55 32.62
CA VAL A 13 -21.64 11.11 31.64
C VAL A 13 -21.05 11.01 30.24
N ALA A 14 -20.08 11.86 29.88
CA ALA A 14 -19.35 11.72 28.62
C ALA A 14 -18.47 10.46 28.57
N SER A 15 -17.80 10.07 29.67
CA SER A 15 -17.00 8.84 29.71
C SER A 15 -17.84 7.57 29.66
N ASP A 16 -18.99 7.52 30.36
CA ASP A 16 -19.90 6.37 30.27
C ASP A 16 -20.61 6.28 28.90
N ALA A 17 -20.98 7.42 28.30
CA ALA A 17 -21.58 7.44 26.97
C ALA A 17 -20.59 7.10 25.84
N ALA A 18 -19.29 7.38 26.01
CA ALA A 18 -18.25 6.97 25.06
C ALA A 18 -18.00 5.44 25.08
N ALA A 19 -18.16 4.81 26.24
CA ALA A 19 -17.88 3.39 26.45
C ALA A 19 -18.89 2.46 25.73
N GLN A 20 -20.16 2.86 25.56
CA GLN A 20 -21.18 2.05 24.87
C GLN A 20 -21.90 2.83 23.75
N VAL A 21 -21.46 2.63 22.49
CA VAL A 21 -22.14 3.16 21.29
C VAL A 21 -22.50 2.05 20.27
N ALA A 22 -22.30 0.77 20.62
CA ALA A 22 -22.44 -0.38 19.71
C ALA A 22 -21.64 -0.22 18.38
N ARG A 23 -21.94 -1.04 17.36
CA ARG A 23 -21.87 -0.64 15.95
C ARG A 23 -23.31 -0.48 15.50
N VAL A 24 -23.64 0.61 14.82
CA VAL A 24 -24.98 0.79 14.24
C VAL A 24 -25.02 -0.06 12.99
N ASP A 25 -25.96 -1.01 12.93
CA ASP A 25 -26.07 -1.92 11.79
C ASP A 25 -26.60 -1.16 10.57
N GLU A 26 -25.73 -0.93 9.59
CA GLU A 26 -26.07 -0.30 8.31
C GLU A 26 -27.24 -1.02 7.60
N SER A 27 -27.39 -2.34 7.79
CA SER A 27 -28.44 -3.13 7.17
C SER A 27 -29.86 -2.81 7.68
N ALA A 28 -29.97 -2.17 8.86
CA ALA A 28 -31.24 -1.63 9.37
C ALA A 28 -31.77 -0.50 8.48
N TYR A 29 -30.90 0.20 7.75
CA TYR A 29 -31.22 1.32 6.86
C TYR A 29 -31.06 0.95 5.38
N TYR A 30 -30.05 0.16 5.03
CA TYR A 30 -29.74 -0.25 3.66
C TYR A 30 -29.45 -1.75 3.60
N SER A 31 -30.51 -2.53 3.36
CA SER A 31 -30.43 -3.97 3.19
C SER A 31 -29.64 -4.34 1.93
N VAL A 32 -28.91 -5.47 1.99
CA VAL A 32 -28.14 -6.01 0.86
C VAL A 32 -28.57 -7.45 0.62
N ASP A 33 -28.90 -7.77 -0.63
CA ASP A 33 -29.15 -9.14 -1.08
C ASP A 33 -28.54 -9.41 -2.45
N TYR A 34 -28.35 -10.68 -2.78
CA TYR A 34 -27.55 -11.14 -3.91
C TYR A 34 -28.42 -11.90 -4.90
N LEU A 35 -28.38 -11.51 -6.18
CA LEU A 35 -28.99 -12.29 -7.25
C LEU A 35 -28.28 -13.65 -7.37
N VAL A 36 -28.98 -14.66 -7.89
CA VAL A 36 -28.45 -16.02 -8.05
C VAL A 36 -28.25 -16.32 -9.54
N PRO A 37 -27.02 -16.21 -10.07
CA PRO A 37 -26.68 -16.69 -11.41
C PRO A 37 -26.87 -18.21 -11.57
N PRO A 38 -26.89 -18.73 -12.81
CA PRO A 38 -26.94 -20.17 -13.06
C PRO A 38 -25.74 -20.91 -12.45
N ASP A 39 -25.98 -22.13 -11.96
CA ASP A 39 -24.93 -22.97 -11.34
C ASP A 39 -23.71 -23.13 -12.25
N GLY A 40 -22.51 -22.94 -11.69
CA GLY A 40 -21.25 -23.03 -12.40
C GLY A 40 -20.87 -21.80 -13.25
N SER A 41 -21.75 -20.80 -13.36
CA SER A 41 -21.37 -19.52 -13.99
C SER A 41 -20.44 -18.68 -13.09
N ARG A 42 -19.77 -17.71 -13.71
CA ARG A 42 -18.94 -16.68 -13.07
C ARG A 42 -19.29 -15.34 -13.70
N VAL A 43 -20.04 -14.52 -12.99
CA VAL A 43 -20.57 -13.25 -13.51
C VAL A 43 -19.66 -12.12 -13.03
N GLU A 44 -18.44 -12.09 -13.59
CA GLU A 44 -17.44 -11.05 -13.36
C GLU A 44 -17.89 -9.75 -14.05
N VAL A 45 -18.70 -8.93 -13.38
CA VAL A 45 -19.42 -7.79 -13.99
C VAL A 45 -18.46 -6.70 -14.47
N GLY A 46 -18.62 -6.28 -15.72
CA GLY A 46 -17.89 -5.18 -16.33
C GLY A 46 -18.76 -4.00 -16.80
N GLY A 47 -20.09 -4.10 -16.78
CA GLY A 47 -20.98 -2.97 -17.08
C GLY A 47 -22.45 -3.34 -16.98
N MET A 48 -23.31 -2.38 -16.60
CA MET A 48 -24.73 -2.61 -16.32
C MET A 48 -25.63 -1.47 -16.80
N ASP A 49 -26.76 -1.79 -17.45
CA ASP A 49 -27.83 -0.84 -17.75
C ASP A 49 -29.18 -1.56 -17.91
N PHE A 50 -30.29 -0.83 -18.01
CA PHE A 50 -31.63 -1.40 -18.13
C PHE A 50 -32.20 -1.27 -19.55
N LEU A 51 -32.85 -2.32 -20.03
CA LEU A 51 -33.74 -2.25 -21.20
C LEU A 51 -35.02 -1.46 -20.86
N PRO A 52 -35.71 -0.87 -21.84
CA PRO A 52 -36.98 -0.15 -21.62
C PRO A 52 -38.10 -1.01 -21.02
N ASP A 53 -37.99 -2.34 -21.11
CA ASP A 53 -38.93 -3.31 -20.51
C ASP A 53 -38.63 -3.64 -19.02
N GLY A 54 -37.55 -3.08 -18.46
CA GLY A 54 -37.13 -3.30 -17.07
C GLY A 54 -36.20 -4.49 -16.85
N ARG A 55 -35.79 -5.22 -17.90
CA ARG A 55 -34.72 -6.23 -17.80
C ARG A 55 -33.36 -5.54 -17.61
N LEU A 56 -32.52 -6.11 -16.75
CA LEU A 56 -31.15 -5.64 -16.53
C LEU A 56 -30.22 -6.31 -17.55
N VAL A 57 -29.39 -5.53 -18.23
CA VAL A 57 -28.32 -6.00 -19.14
C VAL A 57 -26.99 -5.93 -18.41
N VAL A 58 -26.22 -7.02 -18.46
CA VAL A 58 -24.96 -7.16 -17.71
C VAL A 58 -23.87 -7.67 -18.65
N SER A 59 -22.84 -6.87 -18.88
CA SER A 59 -21.61 -7.32 -19.54
C SER A 59 -20.61 -7.88 -18.53
N THR A 60 -19.76 -8.82 -18.97
CA THR A 60 -18.75 -9.45 -18.11
C THR A 60 -17.35 -9.38 -18.70
N ARG A 61 -16.36 -9.47 -17.80
CA ARG A 61 -14.94 -9.63 -18.15
C ARG A 61 -14.64 -10.90 -18.92
N ARG A 62 -15.53 -11.89 -18.83
CA ARG A 62 -15.45 -13.15 -19.59
C ARG A 62 -15.96 -13.03 -21.02
N GLY A 63 -16.28 -11.82 -21.48
CA GLY A 63 -16.69 -11.58 -22.84
C GLY A 63 -18.14 -11.96 -23.13
N GLN A 64 -19.00 -11.91 -22.12
CA GLN A 64 -20.42 -12.26 -22.21
C GLN A 64 -21.31 -11.05 -21.95
N VAL A 65 -22.51 -11.08 -22.52
CA VAL A 65 -23.62 -10.20 -22.14
C VAL A 65 -24.81 -11.07 -21.72
N TRP A 66 -25.36 -10.76 -20.56
CA TRP A 66 -26.51 -11.45 -19.97
C TRP A 66 -27.71 -10.51 -19.87
N LEU A 67 -28.89 -11.04 -20.16
CA LEU A 67 -30.18 -10.43 -19.85
C LEU A 67 -30.70 -11.03 -18.55
N VAL A 68 -31.03 -10.18 -17.59
CA VAL A 68 -31.57 -10.57 -16.28
C VAL A 68 -33.01 -10.10 -16.19
N SER A 69 -33.91 -11.07 -16.35
CA SER A 69 -35.35 -10.88 -16.20
C SER A 69 -35.75 -10.87 -14.73
N ASN A 70 -36.75 -10.05 -14.38
CA ASN A 70 -37.24 -9.87 -13.01
C ASN A 70 -36.13 -9.48 -11.98
N PRO A 71 -35.24 -8.51 -12.28
CA PRO A 71 -34.10 -8.18 -11.42
C PRO A 71 -34.52 -7.54 -10.08
N LEU A 72 -35.74 -6.99 -10.00
CA LEU A 72 -36.34 -6.37 -8.81
C LEU A 72 -37.21 -7.33 -7.97
N ALA A 73 -37.14 -8.64 -8.21
CA ALA A 73 -37.93 -9.64 -7.49
C ALA A 73 -37.76 -9.58 -5.96
N ALA A 74 -38.81 -9.91 -5.22
CA ALA A 74 -38.76 -9.92 -3.75
C ALA A 74 -37.74 -10.95 -3.22
N ASP A 75 -37.81 -12.20 -3.70
CA ASP A 75 -36.73 -13.19 -3.56
C ASP A 75 -35.75 -13.02 -4.73
N PRO A 76 -34.45 -12.76 -4.50
CA PRO A 76 -33.47 -12.59 -5.57
C PRO A 76 -33.25 -13.85 -6.43
N LYS A 77 -33.69 -15.04 -6.00
CA LYS A 77 -33.67 -16.27 -6.80
C LYS A 77 -34.68 -16.26 -7.95
N ASP A 78 -35.67 -15.38 -7.91
CA ASP A 78 -36.67 -15.24 -8.98
C ASP A 78 -36.19 -14.41 -10.16
N ALA A 79 -35.03 -13.75 -10.04
CA ALA A 79 -34.30 -13.21 -11.19
C ALA A 79 -33.83 -14.37 -12.10
N LYS A 80 -33.94 -14.20 -13.42
CA LYS A 80 -33.57 -15.23 -14.41
C LYS A 80 -32.57 -14.68 -15.42
N PHE A 81 -31.43 -15.34 -15.53
CA PHE A 81 -30.32 -14.98 -16.41
C PHE A 81 -30.45 -15.75 -17.74
N ALA A 82 -30.39 -15.03 -18.86
CA ALA A 82 -30.26 -15.58 -20.21
C ALA A 82 -29.00 -15.01 -20.87
N LEU A 83 -28.25 -15.84 -21.57
CA LEU A 83 -27.05 -15.41 -22.30
C LEU A 83 -27.48 -14.81 -23.64
N PHE A 84 -27.13 -13.54 -23.86
CA PHE A 84 -27.49 -12.76 -25.05
C PHE A 84 -26.33 -12.73 -26.06
N ALA A 85 -25.09 -12.58 -25.59
CA ALA A 85 -23.89 -12.60 -26.43
C ALA A 85 -22.71 -13.25 -25.69
N GLU A 86 -21.78 -13.84 -26.44
CA GLU A 86 -20.49 -14.29 -25.93
C GLU A 86 -19.38 -14.13 -26.99
N GLY A 87 -18.11 -14.25 -26.58
CA GLY A 87 -16.93 -14.10 -27.45
C GLY A 87 -16.35 -12.68 -27.52
N LEU A 88 -16.82 -11.76 -26.69
CA LEU A 88 -16.40 -10.34 -26.65
C LEU A 88 -15.05 -10.17 -25.93
N GLN A 89 -14.27 -9.15 -26.29
CA GLN A 89 -12.99 -8.85 -25.64
C GLN A 89 -13.16 -8.00 -24.37
N GLU A 90 -13.62 -8.64 -23.29
CA GLU A 90 -13.72 -8.08 -21.93
C GLU A 90 -14.58 -6.80 -21.86
N GLY A 91 -15.91 -6.98 -21.82
CA GLY A 91 -16.87 -5.87 -21.82
C GLY A 91 -16.85 -5.09 -20.50
N LEU A 92 -16.25 -3.90 -20.49
CA LEU A 92 -15.94 -3.11 -19.28
C LEU A 92 -16.67 -1.75 -19.21
N GLY A 93 -17.62 -1.50 -20.10
CA GLY A 93 -18.59 -0.41 -19.99
C GLY A 93 -19.81 -0.70 -20.86
N LEU A 94 -21.02 -0.41 -20.38
CA LEU A 94 -22.26 -0.72 -21.09
C LEU A 94 -23.28 0.42 -20.97
N ARG A 95 -24.01 0.69 -22.05
CA ARG A 95 -25.16 1.61 -22.06
C ARG A 95 -26.29 1.08 -22.95
N VAL A 96 -27.54 1.21 -22.51
CA VAL A 96 -28.71 0.97 -23.38
C VAL A 96 -29.21 2.31 -23.90
N ILE A 97 -29.37 2.42 -25.22
CA ILE A 97 -29.84 3.63 -25.91
C ILE A 97 -30.86 3.20 -26.96
N ASP A 98 -32.08 3.71 -26.87
CA ASP A 98 -33.19 3.37 -27.78
C ASP A 98 -33.40 1.85 -27.94
N GLY A 99 -33.22 1.10 -26.84
CA GLY A 99 -33.29 -0.36 -26.78
C GLY A 99 -32.03 -1.11 -27.26
N LYS A 100 -31.03 -0.42 -27.82
CA LYS A 100 -29.79 -1.02 -28.33
C LYS A 100 -28.69 -1.04 -27.27
N ILE A 101 -28.01 -2.18 -27.16
CA ILE A 101 -26.90 -2.37 -26.22
C ILE A 101 -25.61 -1.86 -26.87
N HIS A 102 -25.03 -0.82 -26.27
CA HIS A 102 -23.71 -0.29 -26.62
C HIS A 102 -22.70 -0.79 -25.58
N LEU A 103 -21.56 -1.29 -26.03
CA LEU A 103 -20.57 -1.97 -25.20
C LEU A 103 -19.16 -1.49 -25.52
N VAL A 104 -18.42 -1.05 -24.50
CA VAL A 104 -16.96 -0.87 -24.56
C VAL A 104 -16.31 -2.23 -24.32
N GLN A 105 -15.63 -2.71 -25.34
CA GLN A 105 -14.63 -3.77 -25.27
C GLN A 105 -13.23 -3.15 -25.15
N ARG A 106 -12.22 -3.97 -24.89
CA ARG A 106 -10.83 -3.53 -24.73
C ARG A 106 -10.27 -2.77 -25.96
N SER A 107 -10.72 -3.14 -27.16
CA SER A 107 -10.27 -2.63 -28.46
C SER A 107 -11.24 -1.70 -29.17
N GLU A 108 -12.52 -1.72 -28.82
CA GLU A 108 -13.56 -1.00 -29.57
C GLU A 108 -14.79 -0.65 -28.72
N LEU A 109 -15.56 0.34 -29.18
CA LEU A 109 -16.94 0.56 -28.79
C LEU A 109 -17.83 -0.06 -29.87
N SER A 110 -18.74 -0.94 -29.48
CA SER A 110 -19.59 -1.71 -30.40
C SER A 110 -21.08 -1.59 -30.03
N VAL A 111 -21.94 -1.80 -31.02
CA VAL A 111 -23.39 -1.94 -30.85
C VAL A 111 -23.77 -3.40 -31.09
N LEU A 112 -24.42 -4.02 -30.13
CA LEU A 112 -24.92 -5.39 -30.23
C LEU A 112 -26.36 -5.34 -30.75
N VAL A 113 -26.64 -6.14 -31.78
CA VAL A 113 -27.90 -6.13 -32.53
C VAL A 113 -28.54 -7.51 -32.47
N ASP A 114 -29.71 -7.55 -31.85
CA ASP A 114 -30.74 -8.57 -32.06
C ASP A 114 -31.60 -8.11 -33.25
N SER A 115 -31.72 -8.95 -34.28
CA SER A 115 -32.38 -8.60 -35.55
C SER A 115 -33.70 -9.31 -35.81
N ASP A 116 -34.00 -10.41 -35.08
CA ASP A 116 -35.26 -11.15 -35.19
C ASP A 116 -36.10 -11.16 -33.90
N GLY A 117 -35.54 -10.71 -32.78
CA GLY A 117 -36.18 -10.57 -31.47
C GLY A 117 -36.17 -11.83 -30.63
N ASP A 118 -35.24 -12.77 -30.85
CA ASP A 118 -35.12 -14.01 -30.05
C ASP A 118 -34.38 -13.85 -28.71
N ASP A 119 -34.02 -12.62 -28.33
CA ASP A 119 -33.18 -12.26 -27.17
C ASP A 119 -31.73 -12.79 -27.31
N ARG A 120 -31.15 -12.74 -28.52
CA ARG A 120 -29.71 -12.98 -28.78
C ARG A 120 -29.10 -11.94 -29.70
N CYS A 121 -27.77 -11.83 -29.64
CA CYS A 121 -26.99 -10.99 -30.52
C CYS A 121 -26.68 -11.70 -31.84
N ASP A 122 -27.32 -11.28 -32.93
CA ASP A 122 -27.03 -11.73 -34.30
C ASP A 122 -25.76 -11.08 -34.88
N ARG A 123 -25.54 -9.80 -34.54
CA ARG A 123 -24.50 -8.97 -35.15
C ARG A 123 -23.90 -7.99 -34.15
N ILE A 124 -22.59 -7.81 -34.23
CA ILE A 124 -21.84 -6.80 -33.51
C ILE A 124 -21.37 -5.78 -34.54
N ASP A 125 -21.79 -4.53 -34.41
CA ASP A 125 -21.37 -3.42 -35.26
C ASP A 125 -20.34 -2.56 -34.51
N THR A 126 -19.09 -2.52 -34.97
CA THR A 126 -18.07 -1.61 -34.45
C THR A 126 -18.47 -0.15 -34.74
N LEU A 127 -18.56 0.66 -33.69
CA LEU A 127 -18.80 2.11 -33.79
C LEU A 127 -17.48 2.89 -33.82
N CYS A 128 -16.46 2.45 -33.07
CA CYS A 128 -15.13 3.07 -33.04
C CYS A 128 -14.06 2.12 -32.47
N ASP A 129 -12.92 2.02 -33.15
CA ASP A 129 -11.73 1.23 -32.76
C ASP A 129 -10.40 2.03 -32.85
N ASP A 130 -10.47 3.36 -32.93
CA ASP A 130 -9.35 4.29 -33.17
C ASP A 130 -8.28 4.41 -32.04
N TRP A 131 -8.23 3.48 -31.08
CA TRP A 131 -7.21 3.45 -30.01
C TRP A 131 -6.36 2.18 -29.98
N GLY A 132 -5.12 2.29 -29.48
CA GLY A 132 -4.15 1.19 -29.53
C GLY A 132 -4.41 0.10 -28.49
N VAL A 133 -4.15 -1.16 -28.85
CA VAL A 133 -4.08 -2.31 -27.93
C VAL A 133 -2.81 -3.09 -28.24
N SER A 134 -1.96 -3.33 -27.25
CA SER A 134 -0.72 -4.14 -27.40
C SER A 134 -0.92 -5.62 -27.10
N GLY A 135 -2.09 -5.98 -26.55
CA GLY A 135 -2.40 -7.30 -26.01
C GLY A 135 -2.03 -7.45 -24.53
N HIS A 136 -1.50 -6.39 -23.92
CA HIS A 136 -1.10 -6.39 -22.52
C HIS A 136 -2.30 -6.52 -21.57
N TYR A 137 -2.16 -7.32 -20.49
CA TYR A 137 -3.28 -7.65 -19.60
C TYR A 137 -4.02 -6.44 -19.04
N HIS A 138 -3.28 -5.43 -18.56
CA HIS A 138 -3.81 -4.26 -17.85
C HIS A 138 -4.37 -3.13 -18.73
N GLU A 139 -4.36 -3.26 -20.06
CA GLU A 139 -4.86 -2.23 -20.99
C GLU A 139 -6.39 -2.21 -21.08
N PHE A 140 -7.06 -2.03 -19.96
CA PHE A 140 -8.51 -1.96 -19.86
C PHE A 140 -9.10 -0.71 -20.55
N ALA A 141 -10.39 -0.75 -20.86
CA ALA A 141 -11.17 0.34 -21.41
C ALA A 141 -12.52 0.42 -20.67
N PHE A 142 -12.76 1.50 -19.93
CA PHE A 142 -13.93 1.65 -19.04
C PHE A 142 -14.89 2.70 -19.59
N GLY A 143 -16.20 2.49 -19.40
CA GLY A 143 -17.27 3.36 -19.89
C GLY A 143 -18.61 3.08 -19.19
N LEU A 144 -19.72 3.72 -19.56
CA LEU A 144 -19.92 4.50 -20.78
C LEU A 144 -20.86 5.71 -20.53
N PRO A 145 -20.38 6.77 -19.84
CA PRO A 145 -21.13 8.02 -19.70
C PRO A 145 -21.26 8.76 -21.03
N ARG A 146 -22.24 9.68 -21.06
CA ARG A 146 -22.52 10.51 -22.23
C ARG A 146 -22.78 11.95 -21.83
N ASP A 147 -22.52 12.88 -22.76
CA ASP A 147 -22.96 14.27 -22.63
C ASP A 147 -24.31 14.52 -23.34
N ASP A 148 -24.83 15.74 -23.21
CA ASP A 148 -26.10 16.18 -23.83
C ASP A 148 -26.07 16.17 -25.37
N ALA A 149 -24.89 16.21 -25.98
CA ALA A 149 -24.73 16.04 -27.43
C ALA A 149 -24.72 14.55 -27.84
N GLY A 150 -24.78 13.64 -26.87
CA GLY A 150 -24.78 12.20 -27.06
C GLY A 150 -23.41 11.60 -27.30
N ASN A 151 -22.31 12.35 -27.15
CA ASN A 151 -20.98 11.78 -27.28
C ASN A 151 -20.74 10.78 -26.14
N PHE A 152 -20.04 9.71 -26.44
CA PHE A 152 -19.59 8.69 -25.51
C PHE A 152 -18.20 9.05 -24.95
N TYR A 153 -17.93 8.66 -23.70
CA TYR A 153 -16.61 8.82 -23.09
C TYR A 153 -16.08 7.46 -22.59
N VAL A 154 -14.79 7.23 -22.82
CA VAL A 154 -14.08 6.00 -22.44
C VAL A 154 -12.77 6.38 -21.76
N SER A 155 -12.44 5.75 -20.63
CA SER A 155 -11.10 5.85 -20.01
C SER A 155 -10.25 4.62 -20.35
N LEU A 156 -8.98 4.85 -20.68
CA LEU A 156 -8.06 3.83 -21.21
C LEU A 156 -6.85 3.69 -20.29
N ASN A 157 -6.63 2.50 -19.73
CA ASN A 157 -5.57 2.26 -18.74
C ASN A 157 -4.20 2.08 -19.41
N VAL A 158 -3.13 2.32 -18.66
CA VAL A 158 -1.74 2.04 -19.08
C VAL A 158 -1.38 0.55 -18.96
N SER A 159 -0.26 0.16 -19.59
CA SER A 159 0.36 -1.15 -19.41
C SER A 159 1.33 -1.17 -18.22
N PHE A 160 1.65 -2.37 -17.69
CA PHE A 160 2.48 -2.61 -16.50
C PHE A 160 3.33 -3.87 -16.68
N GLY A 161 4.59 -3.72 -17.06
CA GLY A 161 5.45 -4.85 -17.46
C GLY A 161 6.22 -5.51 -16.31
N ASP A 162 6.56 -6.79 -16.46
CA ASP A 162 7.44 -7.53 -15.55
C ASP A 162 8.92 -7.09 -15.70
N PRO A 163 9.71 -6.95 -14.61
CA PRO A 163 9.36 -7.04 -13.18
C PRO A 163 8.79 -5.74 -12.58
N GLN A 164 8.73 -4.64 -13.35
CA GLN A 164 8.24 -3.34 -12.89
C GLN A 164 6.69 -3.24 -12.90
N TRP A 165 6.00 -4.21 -12.28
CA TRP A 165 4.54 -4.35 -12.31
C TRP A 165 3.76 -3.13 -11.81
N TRP A 166 4.42 -2.21 -11.10
CA TRP A 166 3.82 -0.99 -10.58
C TRP A 166 3.85 0.18 -11.57
N HIS A 167 4.78 0.18 -12.53
CA HIS A 167 5.18 1.33 -13.34
C HIS A 167 4.41 1.40 -14.67
N GLY A 168 3.60 2.44 -14.83
CA GLY A 168 2.66 2.60 -15.93
C GLY A 168 3.31 3.04 -17.24
N ARG A 169 2.96 2.38 -18.35
CA ARG A 169 3.51 2.67 -19.69
C ARG A 169 2.45 2.76 -20.78
N SER A 170 2.55 3.79 -21.61
CA SER A 170 1.67 4.02 -22.76
C SER A 170 2.39 3.58 -24.05
N THR A 171 2.47 2.26 -24.25
CA THR A 171 3.25 1.64 -25.34
C THR A 171 2.57 1.71 -26.71
N VAL A 172 1.26 1.94 -26.74
CA VAL A 172 0.40 2.07 -27.92
C VAL A 172 -0.52 3.29 -27.76
N PRO A 173 -1.06 3.86 -28.87
CA PRO A 173 -1.80 5.11 -28.84
C PRO A 173 -2.89 5.21 -27.77
N TYR A 174 -2.92 6.37 -27.11
CA TYR A 174 -3.96 6.82 -26.18
C TYR A 174 -4.13 6.00 -24.88
N ARG A 175 -3.18 5.13 -24.52
CA ARG A 175 -3.19 4.51 -23.19
C ARG A 175 -2.85 5.55 -22.10
N GLY A 176 -3.61 5.59 -21.01
CA GLY A 176 -3.56 6.66 -20.00
C GLY A 176 -4.35 7.92 -20.36
N TRP A 177 -5.38 7.81 -21.19
CA TRP A 177 -6.25 8.91 -21.63
C TRP A 177 -7.74 8.66 -21.31
N VAL A 178 -8.50 9.74 -21.24
CA VAL A 178 -9.94 9.73 -21.56
C VAL A 178 -10.11 10.15 -23.02
N VAL A 179 -10.97 9.45 -23.75
CA VAL A 179 -11.30 9.69 -25.15
C VAL A 179 -12.80 9.95 -25.30
N GLN A 180 -13.15 10.79 -26.27
CA GLN A 180 -14.52 11.11 -26.67
C GLN A 180 -14.82 10.42 -28.01
N ILE A 181 -16.01 9.86 -28.17
CA ILE A 181 -16.48 9.23 -29.41
C ILE A 181 -17.86 9.81 -29.73
N ALA A 182 -18.02 10.46 -30.88
CA ALA A 182 -19.30 11.03 -31.28
C ALA A 182 -20.34 9.93 -31.64
N PRO A 183 -21.65 10.25 -31.70
CA PRO A 183 -22.69 9.28 -32.07
C PRO A 183 -22.52 8.61 -33.44
N ASP A 184 -21.71 9.19 -34.33
CA ASP A 184 -21.37 8.67 -35.66
C ASP A 184 -20.08 7.84 -35.69
N GLY A 185 -19.45 7.62 -34.52
CA GLY A 185 -18.20 6.87 -34.38
C GLY A 185 -16.93 7.73 -34.39
N LYS A 186 -17.02 9.04 -34.64
CA LYS A 186 -15.82 9.88 -34.74
C LYS A 186 -15.07 9.99 -33.40
N PHE A 187 -13.85 9.45 -33.37
CA PHE A 187 -12.93 9.53 -32.24
C PHE A 187 -12.33 10.93 -32.03
N THR A 188 -12.05 11.30 -30.78
CA THR A 188 -11.30 12.50 -30.38
C THR A 188 -10.59 12.26 -29.04
N PRO A 189 -9.25 12.42 -28.95
CA PRO A 189 -8.55 12.45 -27.66
C PRO A 189 -9.10 13.60 -26.79
N PHE A 190 -9.45 13.31 -25.54
CA PHE A 190 -10.14 14.29 -24.69
C PHE A 190 -9.29 14.80 -23.54
N ALA A 191 -8.68 13.92 -22.74
CA ALA A 191 -7.83 14.29 -21.61
C ALA A 191 -6.75 13.23 -21.35
N SER A 192 -5.63 13.64 -20.76
CA SER A 192 -4.45 12.80 -20.55
C SER A 192 -4.03 12.74 -19.07
N GLY A 193 -3.05 11.92 -18.74
CA GLY A 193 -2.49 11.85 -17.39
C GLY A 193 -3.17 10.86 -16.45
N PHE A 194 -3.88 9.87 -17.00
CA PHE A 194 -4.45 8.76 -16.23
C PHE A 194 -3.50 7.57 -16.19
N ARG A 195 -3.63 6.76 -15.15
CA ARG A 195 -2.84 5.55 -14.88
C ARG A 195 -3.69 4.32 -15.13
N SER A 196 -4.52 3.94 -14.16
CA SER A 196 -5.37 2.77 -14.19
C SER A 196 -6.76 3.07 -13.64
N PRO A 197 -7.51 4.00 -14.28
CA PRO A 197 -8.87 4.32 -13.85
C PRO A 197 -9.75 3.08 -13.94
N ALA A 198 -10.66 2.90 -12.99
CA ALA A 198 -11.60 1.77 -12.95
C ALA A 198 -13.08 2.20 -13.01
N GLY A 199 -13.33 3.51 -12.97
CA GLY A 199 -14.64 4.12 -13.12
C GLY A 199 -14.58 5.44 -13.89
N ILE A 200 -15.60 5.65 -14.73
CA ILE A 200 -15.88 6.90 -15.43
C ILE A 200 -17.40 7.07 -15.48
N GLY A 201 -17.91 8.25 -15.14
CA GLY A 201 -19.35 8.48 -14.95
C GLY A 201 -19.73 9.94 -15.11
N ASN A 202 -21.03 10.21 -15.08
CA ASN A 202 -21.59 11.56 -14.99
C ASN A 202 -21.88 11.90 -13.53
N ASP A 203 -21.85 13.17 -13.14
CA ASP A 203 -22.53 13.64 -11.93
C ASP A 203 -24.01 13.99 -12.18
N ALA A 204 -24.67 14.58 -11.18
CA ALA A 204 -26.08 14.95 -11.25
C ALA A 204 -26.38 16.15 -12.19
N ASP A 205 -25.36 16.84 -12.69
CA ASP A 205 -25.46 17.94 -13.66
C ASP A 205 -24.87 17.53 -15.04
N GLY A 206 -24.49 16.27 -15.21
CA GLY A 206 -23.99 15.70 -16.46
C GLY A 206 -22.47 15.83 -16.67
N GLU A 207 -21.74 16.47 -15.75
CA GLU A 207 -20.29 16.67 -15.86
C GLU A 207 -19.54 15.33 -15.74
N ILE A 208 -18.45 15.16 -16.49
CA ILE A 208 -17.71 13.88 -16.56
C ILE A 208 -16.72 13.77 -15.40
N PHE A 209 -16.77 12.66 -14.69
CA PHE A 209 -15.86 12.32 -13.59
C PHE A 209 -15.16 10.98 -13.82
N VAL A 210 -13.93 10.87 -13.31
CA VAL A 210 -13.11 9.64 -13.32
C VAL A 210 -12.60 9.35 -11.92
N THR A 211 -12.71 8.09 -11.49
CA THR A 211 -11.97 7.53 -10.35
C THR A 211 -10.69 6.89 -10.86
N GLU A 212 -9.59 7.20 -10.17
CA GLU A 212 -8.26 6.70 -10.48
C GLU A 212 -7.75 5.81 -9.34
N ASN A 213 -6.84 4.88 -9.62
CA ASN A 213 -6.31 3.93 -8.63
C ASN A 213 -4.87 4.28 -8.28
N GLN A 214 -4.54 4.13 -7.00
CA GLN A 214 -3.21 4.43 -6.46
C GLN A 214 -2.10 3.73 -7.25
N GLY A 215 -0.97 4.40 -7.42
CA GLY A 215 0.28 3.81 -7.87
C GLY A 215 1.32 4.86 -8.24
N ASP A 216 2.20 4.55 -9.18
CA ASP A 216 3.17 5.52 -9.67
C ASP A 216 2.47 6.79 -10.17
N TRP A 217 2.97 7.96 -9.74
CA TRP A 217 2.41 9.28 -10.04
C TRP A 217 0.98 9.54 -9.50
N MET A 218 0.38 8.58 -8.78
CA MET A 218 -0.99 8.65 -8.23
C MET A 218 -1.01 8.29 -6.74
N ALA A 219 -0.94 9.33 -5.90
CA ALA A 219 -0.76 9.23 -4.44
C ALA A 219 -1.74 8.30 -3.69
N ALA A 220 -3.02 8.36 -4.04
CA ALA A 220 -4.12 7.59 -3.46
C ALA A 220 -5.21 7.45 -4.54
N CYS A 221 -6.46 7.15 -4.18
CA CYS A 221 -7.58 7.14 -5.12
C CYS A 221 -8.28 8.51 -5.17
N PRO A 222 -8.10 9.33 -6.23
CA PRO A 222 -8.87 10.56 -6.42
C PRO A 222 -10.15 10.34 -7.24
N LEU A 223 -11.07 11.29 -7.11
CA LEU A 223 -12.17 11.58 -8.01
C LEU A 223 -11.86 12.88 -8.76
N PHE A 224 -11.63 12.80 -10.07
CA PHE A 224 -11.32 13.92 -10.94
C PHE A 224 -12.54 14.39 -11.72
N HIS A 225 -12.79 15.71 -11.75
CA HIS A 225 -13.62 16.32 -12.80
C HIS A 225 -12.78 16.40 -14.09
N VAL A 226 -13.29 15.83 -15.18
CA VAL A 226 -12.53 15.67 -16.44
C VAL A 226 -12.86 16.78 -17.43
N GLU A 227 -11.90 17.67 -17.64
CA GLU A 227 -11.96 18.76 -18.60
C GLU A 227 -11.16 18.41 -19.85
N LYS A 228 -11.63 18.90 -21.00
CA LYS A 228 -10.92 18.75 -22.27
C LYS A 228 -9.51 19.35 -22.19
N ASP A 229 -8.55 18.67 -22.80
CA ASP A 229 -7.12 19.00 -22.86
C ASP A 229 -6.43 19.02 -21.48
N GLY A 230 -7.09 18.50 -20.44
CA GLY A 230 -6.55 18.38 -19.08
C GLY A 230 -5.46 17.31 -18.94
N PHE A 231 -4.55 17.53 -17.98
CA PHE A 231 -3.54 16.55 -17.55
C PHE A 231 -3.71 16.22 -16.07
N TYR A 232 -3.88 14.93 -15.74
CA TYR A 232 -4.26 14.48 -14.40
C TYR A 232 -3.09 13.93 -13.54
N GLY A 233 -1.92 13.69 -14.14
CA GLY A 233 -0.66 13.48 -13.42
C GLY A 233 0.25 12.39 -13.96
N HIS A 234 -0.27 11.35 -14.61
CA HIS A 234 0.56 10.22 -15.03
C HIS A 234 1.32 10.49 -16.34
N PRO A 235 2.67 10.60 -16.34
CA PRO A 235 3.45 11.12 -17.46
C PRO A 235 3.41 10.25 -18.71
N ALA A 236 3.21 8.93 -18.61
CA ALA A 236 3.32 8.03 -19.76
C ALA A 236 2.39 8.39 -20.93
N SER A 237 1.18 8.87 -20.63
CA SER A 237 0.19 9.32 -21.61
C SER A 237 0.66 10.49 -22.49
N LEU A 238 1.58 11.31 -21.98
CA LEU A 238 2.12 12.48 -22.68
C LEU A 238 2.83 12.10 -23.98
N ALA A 239 3.32 10.86 -24.10
CA ALA A 239 3.92 10.31 -25.33
C ALA A 239 3.04 10.51 -26.58
N TRP A 240 1.72 10.56 -26.43
CA TRP A 240 0.76 10.69 -27.53
C TRP A 240 0.18 12.10 -27.69
N THR A 241 0.72 13.09 -26.97
CA THR A 241 0.40 14.51 -27.22
C THR A 241 1.13 15.02 -28.46
N GLU A 242 0.50 15.95 -29.19
CA GLU A 242 1.14 16.61 -30.35
C GLU A 242 2.50 17.23 -29.99
N ALA A 243 2.62 17.81 -28.79
CA ALA A 243 3.85 18.45 -28.31
C ALA A 243 5.00 17.45 -28.14
N TYR A 244 4.76 16.27 -27.54
CA TYR A 244 5.81 15.26 -27.37
C TYR A 244 6.17 14.60 -28.70
N GLN A 245 5.18 14.28 -29.54
CA GLN A 245 5.38 13.70 -30.86
C GLN A 245 6.19 14.62 -31.78
N ARG A 246 5.83 15.92 -31.84
CA ARG A 246 6.55 16.93 -32.64
C ARG A 246 7.99 17.13 -32.16
N ASP A 247 8.21 17.14 -30.85
CA ASP A 247 9.52 17.41 -30.25
C ASP A 247 10.40 16.14 -30.10
N GLY A 248 9.88 14.95 -30.43
CA GLY A 248 10.57 13.67 -30.23
C GLY A 248 10.81 13.29 -28.76
N LYS A 249 10.05 13.90 -27.83
CA LYS A 249 10.21 13.71 -26.38
C LYS A 249 9.65 12.36 -25.93
N LYS A 250 10.29 11.77 -24.92
CA LYS A 250 9.74 10.63 -24.18
C LYS A 250 9.28 11.10 -22.79
N PRO A 251 8.21 10.51 -22.23
CA PRO A 251 7.95 10.60 -20.80
C PRO A 251 9.19 10.17 -20.00
N THR A 252 9.36 10.77 -18.84
CA THR A 252 10.38 10.40 -17.84
C THR A 252 9.73 9.43 -16.85
N ASP A 253 10.52 8.45 -16.44
CA ASP A 253 10.12 7.40 -15.49
C ASP A 253 10.23 7.89 -14.04
N THR A 254 11.04 8.92 -13.77
CA THR A 254 11.44 9.34 -12.42
C THR A 254 11.19 10.81 -12.11
N ASP A 255 11.15 11.71 -13.09
CA ASP A 255 11.04 13.15 -12.83
C ASP A 255 9.61 13.65 -13.07
N PRO A 256 9.05 14.51 -12.20
CA PRO A 256 7.72 15.08 -12.44
C PRO A 256 7.73 15.91 -13.74
N PRO A 257 6.83 15.66 -14.70
CA PRO A 257 6.79 16.36 -15.98
C PRO A 257 6.46 17.85 -15.79
N ASP A 258 6.97 18.69 -16.69
CA ASP A 258 6.67 20.13 -16.70
C ASP A 258 5.36 20.42 -17.47
N VAL A 259 4.26 19.83 -16.98
CA VAL A 259 2.91 19.98 -17.51
C VAL A 259 1.96 20.31 -16.35
N PRO A 260 1.19 21.42 -16.41
CA PRO A 260 0.26 21.78 -15.35
C PRO A 260 -0.77 20.68 -15.09
N ARG A 261 -0.89 20.25 -13.83
CA ARG A 261 -1.86 19.22 -13.41
C ARG A 261 -3.19 19.85 -12.98
N LYS A 262 -4.29 19.19 -13.33
CA LYS A 262 -5.62 19.49 -12.80
C LYS A 262 -5.78 18.91 -11.39
N PRO A 263 -6.46 19.61 -10.46
CA PRO A 263 -6.74 19.09 -9.12
C PRO A 263 -7.81 17.99 -9.15
N ALA A 264 -7.80 17.11 -8.16
CA ALA A 264 -8.92 16.22 -7.88
C ALA A 264 -10.07 16.99 -7.21
N ALA A 265 -11.32 16.66 -7.56
CA ALA A 265 -12.49 17.15 -6.85
C ALA A 265 -12.60 16.50 -5.45
N SER A 266 -12.14 15.26 -5.30
CA SER A 266 -11.96 14.65 -3.98
C SER A 266 -10.78 13.67 -3.99
N TRP A 267 -10.09 13.57 -2.85
CA TRP A 267 -9.15 12.50 -2.54
C TRP A 267 -9.79 11.57 -1.53
N ILE A 268 -9.84 10.29 -1.86
CA ILE A 268 -10.40 9.25 -0.99
C ILE A 268 -9.27 8.70 -0.12
N PRO A 269 -9.43 8.66 1.22
CA PRO A 269 -8.47 8.02 2.12
C PRO A 269 -8.20 6.57 1.71
N TYR A 270 -6.93 6.15 1.79
CA TYR A 270 -6.48 4.83 1.32
C TYR A 270 -7.06 3.67 2.14
N ASP A 271 -7.36 3.89 3.42
CA ASP A 271 -8.07 2.95 4.29
C ASP A 271 -9.55 2.76 3.88
N TRP A 272 -10.12 3.69 3.10
CA TRP A 272 -11.48 3.56 2.55
C TRP A 272 -11.49 3.04 1.13
N ALA A 273 -10.57 3.49 0.26
CA ALA A 273 -10.45 2.99 -1.11
C ALA A 273 -9.00 2.71 -1.52
N ARG A 274 -8.76 1.45 -1.91
CA ARG A 274 -7.53 1.00 -2.55
C ARG A 274 -7.74 0.81 -4.06
N SER A 275 -8.98 0.54 -4.48
CA SER A 275 -9.39 0.44 -5.87
C SER A 275 -10.80 1.02 -6.05
N ALA A 276 -10.89 2.34 -6.13
CA ALA A 276 -12.14 3.05 -6.42
C ALA A 276 -12.55 2.84 -7.89
N ALA A 277 -13.84 2.56 -8.12
CA ALA A 277 -14.39 2.17 -9.42
C ALA A 277 -15.58 3.07 -9.82
N GLU A 278 -16.56 2.54 -10.56
CA GLU A 278 -17.67 3.32 -11.14
C GLU A 278 -18.40 4.19 -10.10
N MET A 279 -18.79 5.39 -10.51
CA MET A 279 -19.61 6.30 -9.75
C MET A 279 -20.94 6.60 -10.45
N VAL A 280 -22.02 6.74 -9.67
CA VAL A 280 -23.35 7.13 -10.17
C VAL A 280 -24.00 8.17 -9.26
N PRO A 281 -24.73 9.16 -9.81
CA PRO A 281 -25.48 10.12 -9.02
C PRO A 281 -26.83 9.54 -8.59
N ASP A 282 -27.26 9.84 -7.37
CA ASP A 282 -28.64 9.56 -6.94
C ASP A 282 -29.62 10.56 -7.61
N LEU A 283 -30.22 10.10 -8.71
CA LEU A 283 -31.31 10.77 -9.41
C LEU A 283 -32.65 10.06 -9.16
N THR A 284 -32.81 9.41 -8.01
CA THR A 284 -33.98 8.58 -7.71
C THR A 284 -35.17 9.35 -7.14
N ASP A 285 -35.07 10.68 -7.01
CA ASP A 285 -36.06 11.57 -6.38
C ASP A 285 -36.45 11.14 -4.95
N GLY A 286 -35.45 10.75 -4.16
CA GLY A 286 -35.60 10.37 -2.75
C GLY A 286 -36.03 8.92 -2.50
N LYS A 287 -36.18 8.10 -3.54
CA LYS A 287 -36.50 6.66 -3.38
C LYS A 287 -35.34 5.87 -2.75
N PHE A 288 -34.09 6.34 -2.89
CA PHE A 288 -32.92 5.77 -2.22
C PHE A 288 -32.56 6.47 -0.90
N GLY A 289 -33.47 7.29 -0.34
CA GLY A 289 -33.23 8.02 0.90
C GLY A 289 -32.83 9.49 0.66
N PRO A 290 -32.14 10.14 1.61
CA PRO A 290 -31.98 11.59 1.63
C PRO A 290 -30.82 12.14 0.77
N PHE A 291 -30.01 11.30 0.12
CA PHE A 291 -28.74 11.70 -0.51
C PHE A 291 -28.87 12.14 -1.98
N GLY A 292 -30.02 12.72 -2.34
CA GLY A 292 -30.32 13.13 -3.71
C GLY A 292 -29.23 14.02 -4.31
N ARG A 293 -28.90 13.75 -5.58
CA ARG A 293 -27.83 14.37 -6.39
C ARG A 293 -26.39 14.11 -5.94
N GLN A 294 -26.16 13.38 -4.84
CA GLN A 294 -24.82 12.98 -4.43
C GLN A 294 -24.31 11.79 -5.23
N LEU A 295 -22.99 11.62 -5.30
CA LEU A 295 -22.36 10.48 -5.99
C LEU A 295 -22.22 9.29 -5.03
N PHE A 296 -22.54 8.10 -5.53
CA PHE A 296 -22.17 6.83 -4.93
C PHE A 296 -21.02 6.22 -5.73
N ILE A 297 -20.00 5.66 -5.07
CA ILE A 297 -18.77 5.18 -5.70
C ILE A 297 -18.50 3.74 -5.26
N ALA A 298 -18.30 2.84 -6.21
CA ALA A 298 -17.93 1.45 -5.93
C ALA A 298 -16.47 1.35 -5.48
N GLU A 299 -16.19 0.41 -4.56
CA GLU A 299 -14.84 0.11 -4.09
C GLU A 299 -14.63 -1.41 -4.04
N LEU A 300 -13.57 -1.86 -4.72
CA LEU A 300 -13.32 -3.27 -4.99
C LEU A 300 -12.68 -3.96 -3.77
N THR A 301 -11.61 -3.40 -3.22
CA THR A 301 -10.70 -4.14 -2.32
C THR A 301 -11.25 -4.34 -0.92
N ASN A 302 -11.86 -3.29 -0.35
CA ASN A 302 -12.49 -3.29 0.97
C ASN A 302 -13.96 -3.74 0.89
N GLY A 303 -14.52 -3.85 -0.31
CA GLY A 303 -15.80 -4.49 -0.59
C GLY A 303 -17.01 -3.66 -0.14
N LEU A 304 -17.01 -2.38 -0.52
CA LEU A 304 -17.91 -1.37 0.00
C LEU A 304 -18.39 -0.38 -1.08
N VAL A 305 -19.42 0.40 -0.74
CA VAL A 305 -19.85 1.58 -1.48
C VAL A 305 -19.58 2.82 -0.63
N LEU A 306 -18.95 3.82 -1.26
CA LEU A 306 -18.73 5.15 -0.71
C LEU A 306 -19.79 6.13 -1.21
N ARG A 307 -19.89 7.29 -0.56
CA ARG A 307 -20.69 8.43 -0.99
C ARG A 307 -19.82 9.69 -1.07
N ALA A 308 -20.10 10.59 -2.00
CA ALA A 308 -19.42 11.88 -2.11
C ALA A 308 -20.43 13.05 -2.29
N ASP A 309 -20.29 14.05 -1.44
CA ASP A 309 -21.03 15.33 -1.47
C ASP A 309 -20.11 16.42 -2.00
N LEU A 310 -20.28 16.77 -3.28
CA LEU A 310 -19.46 17.78 -3.95
C LEU A 310 -20.06 19.18 -3.87
N GLU A 311 -19.23 20.20 -4.11
CA GLU A 311 -19.61 21.59 -4.28
C GLU A 311 -18.63 22.34 -5.21
N LYS A 312 -19.03 23.54 -5.67
CA LYS A 312 -18.21 24.44 -6.48
C LYS A 312 -17.85 25.70 -5.68
N VAL A 313 -16.66 25.74 -5.08
CA VAL A 313 -16.19 26.93 -4.33
C VAL A 313 -15.47 27.88 -5.27
N GLN A 314 -16.03 29.07 -5.48
CA GLN A 314 -15.62 30.03 -6.52
C GLN A 314 -15.46 29.40 -7.93
N GLY A 315 -16.28 28.39 -8.26
CA GLY A 315 -16.22 27.65 -9.53
C GLY A 315 -15.22 26.49 -9.58
N VAL A 316 -14.49 26.20 -8.50
CA VAL A 316 -13.58 25.04 -8.40
C VAL A 316 -14.31 23.88 -7.73
N HIS A 317 -14.30 22.70 -8.34
CA HIS A 317 -14.85 21.49 -7.73
C HIS A 317 -14.04 21.06 -6.51
N GLN A 318 -14.75 20.73 -5.43
CA GLN A 318 -14.22 20.11 -4.24
C GLN A 318 -15.36 19.42 -3.45
N GLY A 319 -15.07 18.71 -2.35
CA GLY A 319 -16.13 18.14 -1.53
C GLY A 319 -15.69 17.11 -0.51
N ALA A 320 -16.67 16.51 0.16
CA ALA A 320 -16.50 15.44 1.14
C ALA A 320 -16.76 14.06 0.53
N VAL A 321 -16.03 13.06 1.03
CA VAL A 321 -16.30 11.63 0.82
C VAL A 321 -16.53 10.95 2.17
N PHE A 322 -17.37 9.91 2.16
CA PHE A 322 -17.86 9.16 3.31
C PHE A 322 -17.92 7.66 2.99
N PRO A 323 -17.68 6.76 3.96
CA PRO A 323 -18.25 5.42 3.94
C PRO A 323 -19.79 5.47 3.83
N PHE A 324 -20.41 4.47 3.20
CA PHE A 324 -21.88 4.40 3.08
C PHE A 324 -22.46 2.99 3.25
N ARG A 325 -21.88 1.96 2.63
CA ARG A 325 -22.29 0.58 2.85
C ARG A 325 -21.13 -0.39 2.74
N GLN A 326 -20.80 -1.07 3.84
CA GLN A 326 -19.75 -2.08 3.96
C GLN A 326 -20.29 -3.50 3.70
N HIS A 327 -19.41 -4.48 3.54
CA HIS A 327 -19.78 -5.90 3.35
C HIS A 327 -20.72 -6.14 2.16
N VAL A 328 -20.45 -5.47 1.04
CA VAL A 328 -21.22 -5.59 -0.20
C VAL A 328 -20.62 -6.64 -1.14
N GLY A 329 -19.30 -6.84 -1.11
CA GLY A 329 -18.55 -7.64 -2.09
C GLY A 329 -17.65 -6.76 -2.95
N SER A 330 -16.84 -7.36 -3.84
CA SER A 330 -15.81 -6.67 -4.64
C SER A 330 -16.40 -5.75 -5.73
N ALA A 331 -16.98 -4.62 -5.31
CA ALA A 331 -17.79 -3.74 -6.13
C ALA A 331 -16.96 -2.97 -7.16
N VAL A 332 -17.36 -3.07 -8.43
CA VAL A 332 -16.76 -2.31 -9.53
C VAL A 332 -17.77 -1.54 -10.38
N ARG A 333 -19.04 -1.93 -10.34
CA ARG A 333 -20.14 -1.31 -11.10
C ARG A 333 -21.31 -0.96 -10.22
N LEU A 334 -21.97 0.15 -10.54
CA LEU A 334 -23.13 0.69 -9.84
C LEU A 334 -24.22 1.06 -10.85
N LYS A 335 -25.49 0.74 -10.54
CA LYS A 335 -26.61 1.21 -11.36
C LYS A 335 -27.89 1.38 -10.54
N PHE A 336 -28.47 2.58 -10.56
CA PHE A 336 -29.81 2.79 -10.02
C PHE A 336 -30.89 2.22 -10.96
N ALA A 337 -31.84 1.51 -10.37
CA ALA A 337 -33.10 1.12 -11.01
C ALA A 337 -34.20 2.17 -10.77
N SER A 338 -35.29 2.09 -11.52
CA SER A 338 -36.39 3.07 -11.51
C SER A 338 -37.18 3.14 -10.20
N ASP A 339 -37.09 2.10 -9.36
CA ASP A 339 -37.67 2.02 -8.01
C ASP A 339 -36.76 2.63 -6.92
N GLY A 340 -35.52 3.02 -7.27
CA GLY A 340 -34.50 3.50 -6.34
C GLY A 340 -33.51 2.44 -5.87
N THR A 341 -33.69 1.16 -6.21
CA THR A 341 -32.72 0.10 -5.85
C THR A 341 -31.37 0.37 -6.52
N LEU A 342 -30.27 0.34 -5.75
CA LEU A 342 -28.90 0.45 -6.26
C LEU A 342 -28.34 -0.96 -6.51
N PHE A 343 -28.12 -1.31 -7.77
CA PHE A 343 -27.43 -2.53 -8.17
C PHE A 343 -25.92 -2.33 -8.06
N THR A 344 -25.23 -3.37 -7.60
CA THR A 344 -23.76 -3.44 -7.53
C THR A 344 -23.28 -4.68 -8.26
N GLY A 345 -22.25 -4.55 -9.10
CA GLY A 345 -21.66 -5.63 -9.87
C GLY A 345 -20.21 -5.91 -9.44
N PHE A 346 -19.84 -7.19 -9.37
CA PHE A 346 -18.60 -7.63 -8.74
C PHE A 346 -17.54 -8.20 -9.70
N THR A 347 -16.27 -7.87 -9.42
CA THR A 347 -15.11 -8.64 -9.89
C THR A 347 -13.92 -8.46 -8.96
N ASP A 348 -13.32 -9.57 -8.49
CA ASP A 348 -12.01 -9.62 -7.82
C ASP A 348 -10.86 -9.95 -8.79
N ARG A 349 -11.15 -9.94 -10.10
CA ARG A 349 -10.17 -10.24 -11.13
C ARG A 349 -9.25 -9.03 -11.34
N GLY A 350 -7.95 -9.28 -11.47
CA GLY A 350 -6.95 -8.24 -11.75
C GLY A 350 -6.51 -7.42 -10.53
N TRP A 351 -7.33 -7.35 -9.47
CA TRP A 351 -6.92 -6.85 -8.16
C TRP A 351 -7.76 -7.52 -7.07
N GLY A 352 -7.14 -7.88 -5.94
CA GLY A 352 -7.82 -8.61 -4.88
C GLY A 352 -8.88 -7.78 -4.14
N GLY A 353 -9.92 -8.46 -3.63
CA GLY A 353 -10.99 -7.86 -2.85
C GLY A 353 -11.77 -8.85 -2.00
N GLN A 354 -12.83 -8.35 -1.35
CA GLN A 354 -13.67 -9.13 -0.43
C GLN A 354 -14.72 -9.97 -1.17
N ALA A 355 -15.07 -11.12 -0.60
CA ALA A 355 -16.16 -11.95 -1.11
C ALA A 355 -17.54 -11.28 -0.92
N PRO A 356 -18.49 -11.44 -1.86
CA PRO A 356 -18.35 -12.15 -3.14
C PRO A 356 -17.45 -11.41 -4.15
N GLY A 357 -16.61 -12.19 -4.85
CA GLY A 357 -15.71 -11.72 -5.90
C GLY A 357 -16.34 -11.69 -7.30
N ASP A 358 -17.52 -12.27 -7.50
CA ASP A 358 -18.30 -12.19 -8.73
C ASP A 358 -19.81 -12.22 -8.44
N GLY A 359 -20.63 -11.80 -9.40
CA GLY A 359 -22.09 -11.71 -9.25
C GLY A 359 -22.63 -10.28 -9.13
N ILE A 360 -23.87 -10.18 -8.65
CA ILE A 360 -24.65 -8.94 -8.58
C ILE A 360 -25.37 -8.88 -7.24
N ALA A 361 -25.26 -7.76 -6.52
CA ALA A 361 -26.10 -7.48 -5.35
C ALA A 361 -26.99 -6.25 -5.56
N ARG A 362 -27.98 -6.12 -4.69
CA ARG A 362 -28.93 -5.00 -4.61
C ARG A 362 -28.84 -4.38 -3.23
N ILE A 363 -28.57 -3.08 -3.18
CA ILE A 363 -28.69 -2.26 -1.98
C ILE A 363 -30.08 -1.61 -2.02
N ARG A 364 -30.90 -1.83 -0.99
CA ARG A 364 -32.27 -1.34 -0.90
C ARG A 364 -32.49 -0.58 0.41
N TRP A 365 -32.92 0.68 0.29
CA TRP A 365 -33.32 1.50 1.43
C TRP A 365 -34.53 0.88 2.14
N THR A 366 -34.45 0.70 3.46
CA THR A 366 -35.52 0.09 4.27
C THR A 366 -36.65 1.08 4.61
N GLN A 367 -36.60 2.30 4.06
CA GLN A 367 -37.44 3.45 4.41
C GLN A 367 -37.24 3.96 5.85
N GLN A 368 -36.30 3.40 6.61
CA GLN A 368 -35.87 3.97 7.89
C GLN A 368 -34.86 5.10 7.63
N LEU A 369 -35.09 6.26 8.24
CA LEU A 369 -34.17 7.38 8.18
C LEU A 369 -33.09 7.21 9.28
N PRO A 370 -31.79 7.04 8.95
CA PRO A 370 -30.71 7.09 9.94
C PRO A 370 -30.51 8.51 10.47
N LEU A 371 -29.79 8.67 11.59
CA LEU A 371 -29.00 9.88 11.78
C LEU A 371 -27.73 9.71 10.95
N GLU A 372 -27.52 10.59 9.98
CA GLU A 372 -26.39 10.57 9.05
C GLU A 372 -25.95 11.99 8.72
N ILE A 373 -24.67 12.19 8.35
CA ILE A 373 -24.18 13.44 7.79
C ILE A 373 -24.73 13.58 6.36
N GLU A 374 -25.68 14.48 6.17
CA GLU A 374 -26.36 14.71 4.90
C GLU A 374 -25.46 15.48 3.93
N HIS A 375 -24.96 16.65 4.35
CA HIS A 375 -24.06 17.49 3.57
C HIS A 375 -22.89 18.02 4.41
N VAL A 376 -21.75 18.27 3.76
CA VAL A 376 -20.63 19.02 4.35
C VAL A 376 -20.25 20.13 3.38
N LYS A 377 -20.48 21.38 3.78
CA LYS A 377 -20.13 22.57 2.99
C LYS A 377 -19.04 23.39 3.66
N LEU A 378 -18.07 23.84 2.87
CA LEU A 378 -16.98 24.67 3.35
C LEU A 378 -17.52 26.05 3.78
N SER A 379 -17.08 26.51 4.94
CA SER A 379 -17.30 27.86 5.42
C SER A 379 -15.96 28.62 5.46
N LYS A 380 -15.99 29.91 5.80
CA LYS A 380 -14.81 30.80 5.75
C LYS A 380 -13.54 30.26 6.42
N ASP A 381 -13.68 29.55 7.55
CA ASP A 381 -12.56 28.91 8.27
C ASP A 381 -13.05 27.68 9.06
N GLY A 382 -13.72 26.76 8.37
CA GLY A 382 -14.29 25.55 8.96
C GLY A 382 -15.43 24.96 8.13
N PHE A 383 -16.30 24.15 8.73
CA PHE A 383 -17.35 23.41 8.01
C PHE A 383 -18.74 23.65 8.58
N ARG A 384 -19.74 23.72 7.70
CA ARG A 384 -21.15 23.48 8.03
C ARG A 384 -21.45 22.01 7.70
N ILE A 385 -21.81 21.26 8.72
CA ILE A 385 -22.12 19.82 8.65
C ILE A 385 -23.62 19.69 8.91
N GLU A 386 -24.38 19.22 7.93
CA GLU A 386 -25.83 19.05 8.00
C GLU A 386 -26.19 17.58 8.25
N PHE A 387 -27.34 17.34 8.90
CA PHE A 387 -27.77 16.03 9.36
C PHE A 387 -29.22 15.73 9.01
N THR A 388 -29.47 14.47 8.66
CA THR A 388 -30.78 13.93 8.30
C THR A 388 -31.82 14.08 9.41
N LYS A 389 -31.40 13.97 10.68
CA LYS A 389 -32.23 14.12 11.90
C LYS A 389 -31.83 15.33 12.73
N GLN A 390 -32.75 15.79 13.60
CA GLN A 390 -32.44 16.77 14.64
C GLN A 390 -31.53 16.17 15.72
N LEU A 391 -30.49 16.90 16.09
CA LEU A 391 -29.49 16.49 17.08
C LEU A 391 -29.96 16.66 18.53
N GLY A 392 -29.37 15.85 19.42
CA GLY A 392 -29.42 16.06 20.86
C GLY A 392 -28.82 17.42 21.28
N ARG A 393 -29.35 18.01 22.34
CA ARG A 393 -29.15 19.45 22.65
C ARG A 393 -27.73 19.90 23.03
N THR A 394 -26.85 18.99 23.44
CA THR A 394 -25.56 19.35 24.09
C THR A 394 -24.34 18.57 23.63
N LEU A 395 -24.46 17.27 23.34
CA LEU A 395 -23.30 16.40 23.06
C LEU A 395 -22.44 16.94 21.91
N GLY A 396 -23.05 17.28 20.76
CA GLY A 396 -22.33 17.79 19.59
C GLY A 396 -21.58 19.12 19.79
N LEU A 397 -21.72 19.79 20.94
CA LEU A 397 -20.99 21.02 21.26
C LEU A 397 -19.70 20.78 22.07
N ILE A 398 -19.38 19.52 22.41
CA ILE A 398 -18.21 19.15 23.22
C ILE A 398 -16.98 19.00 22.29
N PRO A 399 -15.92 19.82 22.41
CA PRO A 399 -14.78 19.77 21.50
C PRO A 399 -14.01 18.44 21.51
N ALA A 400 -13.98 17.75 22.66
CA ALA A 400 -13.30 16.46 22.82
C ALA A 400 -13.91 15.32 21.98
N LEU A 401 -15.14 15.50 21.45
CA LEU A 401 -15.76 14.53 20.55
C LEU A 401 -15.25 14.64 19.11
N TYR A 402 -14.45 15.66 18.78
CA TYR A 402 -13.96 15.89 17.43
C TYR A 402 -12.47 15.56 17.33
N GLN A 403 -12.13 14.66 16.42
CA GLN A 403 -10.76 14.47 15.97
C GLN A 403 -10.67 14.99 14.55
N ILE A 404 -9.90 16.06 14.37
CA ILE A 404 -9.76 16.76 13.09
C ILE A 404 -8.29 16.84 12.74
N GLN A 405 -7.98 16.56 11.49
CA GLN A 405 -6.62 16.67 10.98
C GLN A 405 -6.60 17.04 9.50
N SER A 406 -5.69 17.94 9.14
CA SER A 406 -5.36 18.26 7.75
C SER A 406 -4.06 17.56 7.33
N TYR A 407 -3.98 17.15 6.07
CA TYR A 407 -2.78 16.55 5.50
C TYR A 407 -2.72 16.73 3.98
N ASP A 408 -1.59 16.34 3.39
CA ASP A 408 -1.37 16.29 1.95
C ASP A 408 -0.67 14.99 1.54
N TYR A 409 -0.17 14.92 0.30
CA TYR A 409 0.50 13.75 -0.29
C TYR A 409 1.70 14.17 -1.14
N ASP A 410 2.64 13.24 -1.38
CA ASP A 410 3.71 13.41 -2.36
C ASP A 410 3.24 13.05 -3.79
N TYR A 411 3.75 13.75 -4.79
CA TYR A 411 3.65 13.38 -6.21
C TYR A 411 5.03 12.95 -6.72
N SER A 412 5.21 11.65 -6.88
CA SER A 412 6.44 11.01 -7.36
C SER A 412 6.13 9.70 -8.10
N TRP A 413 7.17 9.06 -8.64
CA TRP A 413 7.11 7.75 -9.29
C TRP A 413 6.93 6.55 -8.32
N GLU A 414 6.93 6.79 -7.01
CA GLU A 414 6.63 5.76 -6.01
C GLU A 414 5.21 5.22 -6.17
N TYR A 415 5.01 3.96 -5.76
CA TYR A 415 3.67 3.39 -5.75
C TYR A 415 2.84 4.01 -4.62
N GLY A 416 2.05 5.02 -4.98
CA GLY A 416 1.27 5.80 -4.06
C GLY A 416 2.10 6.78 -3.22
N SER A 417 1.41 7.43 -2.29
CA SER A 417 2.00 8.20 -1.22
C SER A 417 1.24 7.86 0.06
N PRO A 418 1.92 7.52 1.17
CA PRO A 418 1.30 7.66 2.48
C PRO A 418 0.94 9.14 2.71
N VAL A 419 0.11 9.38 3.72
CA VAL A 419 -0.21 10.73 4.22
C VAL A 419 1.08 11.52 4.52
N ARG A 420 1.03 12.85 4.33
CA ARG A 420 2.14 13.78 4.57
C ARG A 420 1.70 15.02 5.32
N HIS A 421 2.65 15.59 6.06
CA HIS A 421 2.50 16.87 6.78
C HIS A 421 1.24 16.91 7.67
N ALA A 422 0.95 15.81 8.37
CA ALA A 422 -0.28 15.68 9.14
C ALA A 422 -0.31 16.69 10.31
N LYS A 423 -1.32 17.56 10.34
CA LYS A 423 -1.56 18.56 11.39
C LYS A 423 -2.87 18.26 12.08
N VAL A 424 -2.85 18.06 13.41
CA VAL A 424 -4.07 18.03 14.23
C VAL A 424 -4.65 19.45 14.28
N LEU A 425 -5.94 19.59 13.98
CA LEU A 425 -6.67 20.84 14.05
C LEU A 425 -7.64 20.81 15.25
N THR A 426 -7.93 21.97 15.83
CA THR A 426 -8.90 22.08 16.94
C THR A 426 -9.87 23.23 16.66
N PRO A 427 -11.19 22.98 16.64
CA PRO A 427 -12.16 24.05 16.38
C PRO A 427 -12.17 25.04 17.55
N LYS A 428 -12.04 26.34 17.25
CA LYS A 428 -12.17 27.42 18.23
C LYS A 428 -13.62 27.66 18.61
N THR A 429 -14.53 27.36 17.70
CA THR A 429 -15.98 27.46 17.90
C THR A 429 -16.67 26.22 17.35
N ILE A 430 -17.63 25.70 18.12
CA ILE A 430 -18.60 24.71 17.67
C ILE A 430 -19.97 25.29 18.03
N THR A 431 -20.83 25.47 17.04
CA THR A 431 -22.19 25.96 17.24
C THR A 431 -23.20 25.07 16.52
N MET A 432 -24.44 25.05 16.99
CA MET A 432 -25.53 24.28 16.39
C MET A 432 -26.62 25.23 15.90
N THR A 433 -27.26 24.92 14.77
CA THR A 433 -28.40 25.70 14.25
C THR A 433 -29.63 25.60 15.16
N GLU A 434 -30.55 26.56 15.03
CA GLU A 434 -31.79 26.60 15.83
C GLU A 434 -32.69 25.37 15.62
N ASP A 435 -32.75 24.85 14.40
CA ASP A 435 -33.45 23.61 14.04
C ASP A 435 -32.71 22.33 14.48
N ARG A 436 -31.47 22.47 14.97
CA ARG A 436 -30.54 21.40 15.36
C ARG A 436 -30.25 20.39 14.25
N LYS A 437 -30.39 20.77 12.98
CA LYS A 437 -30.00 19.93 11.84
C LYS A 437 -28.59 20.21 11.33
N ALA A 438 -27.86 21.19 11.86
CA ALA A 438 -26.48 21.41 11.46
C ALA A 438 -25.56 21.82 12.62
N LEU A 439 -24.31 21.39 12.51
CA LEU A 439 -23.18 21.82 13.33
C LEU A 439 -22.25 22.70 12.48
N ILE A 440 -21.74 23.77 13.06
CA ILE A 440 -20.80 24.68 12.42
C ILE A 440 -19.51 24.65 13.22
N LEU A 441 -18.46 24.11 12.61
CA LEU A 441 -17.09 24.11 13.11
C LEU A 441 -16.39 25.35 12.56
N GLY A 442 -15.65 26.07 13.40
CA GLY A 442 -14.99 27.31 12.99
C GLY A 442 -13.67 27.58 13.70
N GLY A 443 -12.81 28.35 13.03
CA GLY A 443 -11.51 28.77 13.54
C GLY A 443 -10.38 27.75 13.32
N LEU A 444 -10.55 26.82 12.37
CA LEU A 444 -9.67 25.66 12.17
C LEU A 444 -8.30 26.00 11.58
N GLY A 445 -8.14 27.13 10.88
CA GLY A 445 -6.92 27.49 10.17
C GLY A 445 -6.75 26.70 8.87
N LEU A 446 -7.80 26.63 8.05
CA LEU A 446 -7.81 25.81 6.84
C LEU A 446 -6.87 26.34 5.73
N GLU A 447 -6.16 25.43 5.07
CA GLU A 447 -5.20 25.71 3.98
C GLU A 447 -5.65 25.01 2.68
N PRO A 448 -5.58 25.67 1.51
CA PRO A 448 -5.87 25.02 0.23
C PRO A 448 -4.75 24.06 -0.19
N GLY A 449 -5.10 23.08 -1.03
CA GLY A 449 -4.23 21.96 -1.35
C GLY A 449 -4.04 21.01 -0.17
N THR A 450 -5.08 20.77 0.64
CA THR A 450 -5.06 19.78 1.73
C THR A 450 -6.33 18.94 1.71
N VAL A 451 -6.28 17.76 2.34
CA VAL A 451 -7.47 17.00 2.76
C VAL A 451 -7.65 17.20 4.25
N VAL A 452 -8.88 17.43 4.69
CA VAL A 452 -9.25 17.53 6.11
C VAL A 452 -10.17 16.37 6.46
N ARG A 453 -9.71 15.49 7.33
CA ARG A 453 -10.49 14.35 7.85
C ARG A 453 -11.04 14.71 9.23
N VAL A 454 -12.33 14.46 9.42
CA VAL A 454 -13.11 14.83 10.61
C VAL A 454 -13.86 13.60 11.11
N LEU A 455 -13.52 13.15 12.31
CA LEU A 455 -14.21 12.11 13.05
C LEU A 455 -15.01 12.74 14.19
N ILE A 456 -16.31 12.42 14.27
CA ILE A 456 -17.24 12.92 15.30
C ILE A 456 -17.66 11.75 16.19
N ARG A 457 -17.45 11.86 17.50
CA ARG A 457 -17.67 10.76 18.47
C ARG A 457 -18.99 10.95 19.20
N ALA A 458 -19.67 9.85 19.53
CA ALA A 458 -20.85 9.79 20.41
C ALA A 458 -21.98 10.81 20.09
N LEU A 459 -22.14 11.18 18.81
CA LEU A 459 -23.24 12.07 18.39
C LEU A 459 -24.54 11.26 18.25
N ASN A 460 -25.61 11.79 18.84
CA ASN A 460 -26.94 11.16 18.84
C ASN A 460 -28.02 12.19 18.43
N ALA A 461 -29.08 11.71 17.80
CA ALA A 461 -30.29 12.46 17.50
C ALA A 461 -31.12 12.67 18.78
N GLU A 462 -32.13 13.54 18.72
CA GLU A 462 -33.04 13.77 19.86
C GLU A 462 -33.84 12.50 20.26
N ASP A 463 -34.12 11.61 19.29
CA ASP A 463 -34.76 10.31 19.54
C ASP A 463 -33.81 9.24 20.10
N GLY A 464 -32.53 9.58 20.34
CA GLY A 464 -31.49 8.67 20.79
C GLY A 464 -30.81 7.86 19.69
N THR A 465 -31.15 8.06 18.41
CA THR A 465 -30.47 7.36 17.30
C THR A 465 -29.00 7.81 17.22
N PRO A 466 -28.02 6.90 17.33
CA PRO A 466 -26.62 7.23 17.11
C PRO A 466 -26.33 7.58 15.65
N LEU A 467 -25.33 8.43 15.42
CA LEU A 467 -24.82 8.76 14.10
C LEU A 467 -24.28 7.48 13.42
N LEU A 468 -24.75 7.18 12.21
CA LEU A 468 -24.44 5.95 11.47
C LEU A 468 -23.00 5.97 10.94
N HIS A 469 -22.69 6.83 9.96
CA HIS A 469 -21.30 7.09 9.56
C HIS A 469 -20.81 8.38 10.23
N ASN A 470 -19.74 8.26 11.01
CA ASN A 470 -19.32 9.31 11.91
C ASN A 470 -18.01 10.00 11.49
N GLU A 471 -17.55 9.75 10.27
CA GLU A 471 -16.30 10.28 9.72
C GLU A 471 -16.48 10.74 8.26
N PHE A 472 -15.77 11.81 7.89
CA PHE A 472 -15.67 12.27 6.50
C PHE A 472 -14.26 12.80 6.19
N ALA A 473 -13.90 12.79 4.91
CA ALA A 473 -12.70 13.44 4.40
C ALA A 473 -13.08 14.48 3.35
N TYR A 474 -12.71 15.75 3.57
CA TYR A 474 -13.03 16.87 2.68
C TYR A 474 -11.75 17.36 1.98
N THR A 475 -11.76 17.43 0.66
CA THR A 475 -10.65 17.99 -0.15
C THR A 475 -10.81 19.50 -0.31
N ILE A 476 -9.79 20.30 0.02
CA ILE A 476 -9.82 21.76 -0.14
C ILE A 476 -8.91 22.17 -1.30
N ASN A 477 -9.48 22.59 -2.42
CA ASN A 477 -8.74 23.21 -3.53
C ASN A 477 -8.77 24.74 -3.43
N GLN A 478 -9.91 25.29 -3.01
CA GLN A 478 -10.20 26.72 -2.92
C GLN A 478 -10.92 27.05 -1.61
N LEU A 479 -10.50 28.13 -0.94
CA LEU A 479 -11.21 28.69 0.22
C LEU A 479 -12.30 29.66 -0.22
N VAL A 480 -13.42 29.71 0.52
CA VAL A 480 -14.62 30.50 0.20
C VAL A 480 -14.31 31.97 -0.11
N ASP A 481 -13.68 32.66 0.85
CA ASP A 481 -13.26 34.08 0.73
C ASP A 481 -11.77 34.23 0.41
N GLY A 482 -11.07 33.14 0.05
CA GLY A 482 -9.63 33.16 -0.17
C GLY A 482 -9.23 33.69 -1.54
N PRO A 483 -7.94 34.07 -1.73
CA PRO A 483 -7.39 34.28 -3.07
C PRO A 483 -7.49 33.01 -3.90
N LYS A 484 -7.40 33.14 -5.23
CA LYS A 484 -7.32 31.98 -6.12
C LYS A 484 -6.07 31.17 -5.81
N SER A 485 -6.23 29.84 -5.79
CA SER A 485 -5.21 28.88 -5.39
C SER A 485 -4.94 27.85 -6.48
N ASP A 486 -3.67 27.71 -6.84
CA ASP A 486 -3.15 26.62 -7.69
C ASP A 486 -2.53 25.48 -6.84
N ALA A 487 -2.72 25.52 -5.51
CA ALA A 487 -2.16 24.53 -4.59
C ALA A 487 -2.85 23.17 -4.76
N LEU A 488 -2.10 22.17 -5.20
CA LEU A 488 -2.54 20.78 -5.28
C LEU A 488 -2.39 20.08 -3.92
N VAL A 489 -3.22 19.07 -3.66
CA VAL A 489 -3.04 18.15 -2.52
C VAL A 489 -1.82 17.26 -2.72
N ALA A 490 -1.64 16.67 -3.91
CA ALA A 490 -0.42 15.92 -4.23
C ALA A 490 0.71 16.89 -4.62
N LYS A 491 1.59 17.19 -3.66
CA LYS A 491 2.71 18.15 -3.78
C LYS A 491 3.81 17.61 -4.70
N ARG A 492 4.30 18.44 -5.62
CA ARG A 492 5.53 18.13 -6.37
C ARG A 492 6.70 18.16 -5.40
N VAL A 493 7.37 17.03 -5.22
CA VAL A 493 8.57 16.86 -4.38
C VAL A 493 9.77 16.48 -5.25
N ASP A 494 10.98 16.54 -4.69
CA ASP A 494 12.13 15.90 -5.31
C ASP A 494 11.88 14.39 -5.36
N PRO A 495 12.02 13.73 -6.53
CA PRO A 495 11.76 12.30 -6.64
C PRO A 495 12.79 11.51 -5.83
N PRO A 496 12.38 10.41 -5.16
CA PRO A 496 13.33 9.58 -4.43
C PRO A 496 14.36 8.97 -5.40
N ALA A 497 15.60 8.81 -4.94
CA ALA A 497 16.69 8.26 -5.73
C ALA A 497 16.66 6.72 -5.85
N VAL A 498 15.99 6.05 -4.92
CA VAL A 498 15.79 4.59 -4.85
C VAL A 498 14.40 4.33 -4.31
N ARG A 499 13.71 3.30 -4.84
CA ARG A 499 12.35 2.96 -4.43
C ARG A 499 12.29 2.62 -2.94
N GLU A 500 11.38 3.20 -2.18
CA GLU A 500 11.20 2.98 -0.74
C GLU A 500 11.02 1.49 -0.44
N ARG A 501 10.12 0.81 -1.18
CA ARG A 501 9.90 -0.64 -1.13
C ARG A 501 10.84 -1.49 -2.02
N SER A 502 12.02 -0.99 -2.39
CA SER A 502 13.03 -1.85 -3.03
C SER A 502 13.46 -2.97 -2.07
N GLU A 503 13.79 -4.16 -2.59
CA GLU A 503 14.47 -5.21 -1.81
C GLU A 503 16.00 -5.01 -1.80
N GLU A 504 16.55 -4.22 -2.73
CA GLU A 504 17.98 -3.90 -2.73
C GLU A 504 18.36 -3.16 -1.43
N GLY A 505 19.44 -3.57 -0.78
CA GLY A 505 19.85 -3.01 0.50
C GLY A 505 19.02 -3.45 1.71
N MET A 506 18.04 -4.36 1.58
CA MET A 506 17.38 -5.00 2.73
C MET A 506 18.17 -6.22 3.22
N LEU A 507 18.04 -6.52 4.50
CA LEU A 507 18.46 -7.77 5.14
C LEU A 507 17.22 -8.53 5.60
N PHE A 508 17.04 -9.77 5.13
CA PHE A 508 15.86 -10.60 5.40
C PHE A 508 16.13 -11.50 6.62
N LEU A 509 15.29 -11.40 7.65
CA LEU A 509 15.51 -12.01 8.96
C LEU A 509 14.64 -13.26 9.22
N THR A 510 13.76 -13.65 8.29
CA THR A 510 12.93 -14.86 8.39
C THR A 510 12.98 -15.76 7.15
N ASP A 511 13.77 -15.43 6.14
CA ASP A 511 13.84 -16.21 4.90
C ASP A 511 14.80 -17.42 5.06
N GLY A 512 14.39 -18.59 4.59
CA GLY A 512 15.15 -19.84 4.74
C GLY A 512 15.10 -20.38 6.17
N ASP A 513 16.23 -20.34 6.90
CA ASP A 513 16.29 -20.78 8.31
C ASP A 513 15.88 -19.65 9.26
N ALA A 514 14.57 -19.43 9.40
CA ALA A 514 14.01 -18.28 10.09
C ALA A 514 14.48 -18.11 11.55
N LEU A 515 14.76 -19.20 12.26
CA LEU A 515 15.23 -19.14 13.65
C LEU A 515 16.72 -18.80 13.79
N ASP A 516 17.53 -18.98 12.73
CA ASP A 516 18.98 -18.76 12.82
C ASP A 516 19.36 -17.29 13.02
N ALA A 517 18.52 -16.33 12.60
CA ALA A 517 18.74 -14.90 12.83
C ALA A 517 18.32 -14.41 14.23
N TRP A 518 17.78 -15.29 15.10
CA TRP A 518 17.13 -14.89 16.35
C TRP A 518 17.54 -15.76 17.56
N LYS A 519 17.22 -15.27 18.76
CA LYS A 519 17.41 -15.92 20.06
C LYS A 519 16.14 -15.76 20.88
N GLY A 520 15.56 -16.87 21.33
CA GLY A 520 14.44 -16.91 22.28
C GLY A 520 13.97 -18.35 22.44
N ALA A 521 13.89 -18.84 23.69
CA ALA A 521 13.54 -20.23 23.94
C ALA A 521 12.07 -20.52 23.56
N GLY A 522 11.79 -21.71 23.04
CA GLY A 522 10.44 -22.21 22.76
C GLY A 522 9.77 -21.72 21.47
N TRP A 523 10.29 -20.69 20.81
CA TRP A 523 9.82 -20.22 19.51
C TRP A 523 10.01 -21.27 18.41
N ARG A 524 9.09 -21.29 17.45
CA ARG A 524 9.06 -22.28 16.36
C ARG A 524 8.80 -21.62 15.01
N ALA A 525 9.34 -22.23 13.95
CA ALA A 525 9.10 -21.83 12.57
C ALA A 525 8.01 -22.72 11.93
N ALA A 526 6.86 -22.12 11.64
CA ALA A 526 5.73 -22.71 10.93
C ALA A 526 5.75 -22.32 9.43
N ARG A 527 5.03 -23.08 8.60
CA ARG A 527 4.78 -22.79 7.17
C ARG A 527 3.53 -21.97 6.94
N GLY A 528 2.59 -22.07 7.87
CA GLY A 528 1.30 -21.40 7.84
C GLY A 528 0.78 -21.28 9.25
N VAL A 529 0.16 -20.15 9.55
CA VAL A 529 -0.54 -19.86 10.80
C VAL A 529 -1.85 -19.19 10.42
N GLU A 530 -2.94 -19.69 11.01
CA GLU A 530 -4.30 -19.16 10.85
C GLU A 530 -5.01 -19.11 12.21
N LEU A 531 -6.06 -18.31 12.32
CA LEU A 531 -6.86 -18.24 13.55
C LEU A 531 -7.51 -19.61 13.83
N ASP A 532 -7.39 -20.11 15.06
CA ASP A 532 -8.05 -21.36 15.43
C ASP A 532 -9.58 -21.15 15.46
N GLY A 533 -10.27 -21.78 14.50
CA GLY A 533 -11.72 -21.67 14.36
C GLY A 533 -12.54 -22.29 15.50
N ALA A 534 -11.92 -23.14 16.35
CA ALA A 534 -12.51 -23.65 17.57
C ALA A 534 -12.18 -22.77 18.80
N ASN A 535 -11.02 -22.10 18.81
CA ASN A 535 -10.65 -21.12 19.84
C ASN A 535 -9.97 -19.87 19.26
N PRO A 536 -10.70 -18.77 19.00
CA PRO A 536 -10.13 -17.60 18.35
C PRO A 536 -9.13 -16.80 19.22
N THR A 537 -8.83 -17.21 20.46
CA THR A 537 -7.76 -16.60 21.28
C THR A 537 -6.38 -17.24 21.05
N THR A 538 -6.25 -18.13 20.06
CA THR A 538 -5.00 -18.79 19.66
C THR A 538 -5.00 -19.07 18.16
N PHE A 539 -3.94 -19.70 17.65
CA PHE A 539 -3.79 -20.09 16.26
C PHE A 539 -3.72 -21.61 16.07
N ALA A 540 -4.12 -22.05 14.88
CA ALA A 540 -3.67 -23.31 14.29
C ALA A 540 -2.40 -23.03 13.47
N ALA A 541 -1.40 -23.91 13.57
CA ALA A 541 -0.10 -23.73 12.93
C ALA A 541 0.41 -25.02 12.27
N GLU A 542 0.78 -24.93 10.98
CA GLU A 542 1.40 -26.02 10.24
C GLU A 542 2.92 -25.99 10.43
N PHE A 543 3.46 -26.97 11.14
CA PHE A 543 4.90 -27.10 11.34
C PHE A 543 5.52 -28.09 10.35
N PRO A 544 6.74 -27.82 9.83
CA PRO A 544 7.49 -28.78 9.04
C PRO A 544 7.63 -30.15 9.71
N ALA A 545 7.59 -31.22 8.91
CA ALA A 545 7.92 -32.54 9.39
C ALA A 545 9.40 -32.61 9.82
N PRO A 546 9.75 -33.35 10.90
CA PRO A 546 11.13 -33.54 11.33
C PRO A 546 12.02 -34.05 10.19
N ASN A 547 13.26 -33.57 10.12
CA ASN A 547 14.27 -33.97 9.14
C ASN A 547 13.87 -33.73 7.66
N THR A 548 13.19 -32.61 7.38
CA THR A 548 12.93 -32.15 5.99
C THR A 548 13.64 -30.84 5.68
N ASP A 549 14.08 -30.66 4.43
CA ASP A 549 14.71 -29.42 3.95
C ASP A 549 13.73 -28.24 3.83
N GLN A 550 12.42 -28.52 3.92
CA GLN A 550 11.34 -27.55 3.82
C GLN A 550 11.10 -26.84 5.16
N ARG A 551 11.82 -25.75 5.39
CA ARG A 551 11.69 -24.91 6.60
C ARG A 551 10.44 -24.04 6.56
N GLY A 552 10.04 -23.56 7.74
CA GLY A 552 9.02 -22.52 7.90
C GLY A 552 9.65 -21.14 7.98
N ASP A 553 8.92 -20.12 7.53
CA ASP A 553 9.27 -18.69 7.56
C ASP A 553 8.41 -17.88 8.54
N VAL A 554 7.40 -18.51 9.16
CA VAL A 554 6.54 -17.91 10.17
C VAL A 554 7.02 -18.24 11.58
N LEU A 555 7.56 -17.25 12.29
CA LEU A 555 7.96 -17.34 13.69
C LEU A 555 6.73 -17.24 14.59
N THR A 556 6.49 -18.23 15.44
CA THR A 556 5.37 -18.21 16.41
C THR A 556 5.70 -18.93 17.72
N ASN A 557 5.05 -18.49 18.81
CA ASN A 557 5.10 -19.07 20.15
C ASN A 557 3.98 -20.09 20.44
N VAL A 558 3.12 -20.40 19.45
CA VAL A 558 1.96 -21.30 19.61
C VAL A 558 2.35 -22.71 20.08
N GLY A 559 1.65 -23.19 21.11
CA GLY A 559 1.84 -24.50 21.71
C GLY A 559 2.92 -24.55 22.79
N ALA A 560 3.60 -23.43 23.06
CA ALA A 560 4.35 -23.20 24.28
C ALA A 560 3.51 -22.40 25.30
N GLY A 561 3.98 -22.31 26.55
CA GLY A 561 3.38 -21.46 27.57
C GLY A 561 3.84 -20.00 27.45
N GLU A 562 3.93 -19.29 28.57
CA GLU A 562 4.69 -18.03 28.64
C GLU A 562 6.14 -18.29 28.19
N LEU A 563 6.60 -17.53 27.19
CA LEU A 563 7.93 -17.67 26.58
C LEU A 563 8.73 -16.38 26.70
N GLU A 564 10.05 -16.51 26.55
CA GLU A 564 10.96 -15.38 26.39
C GLU A 564 10.70 -14.63 25.08
N ASP A 565 10.96 -13.32 25.10
CA ASP A 565 10.99 -12.48 23.90
C ASP A 565 12.01 -12.96 22.86
N LEU A 566 11.71 -12.73 21.58
CA LEU A 566 12.59 -13.08 20.48
C LEU A 566 13.52 -11.91 20.14
N VAL A 567 14.83 -12.09 20.32
CA VAL A 567 15.87 -11.06 20.12
C VAL A 567 16.69 -11.36 18.86
N SER A 568 16.93 -10.39 17.99
CA SER A 568 17.75 -10.60 16.79
C SER A 568 19.24 -10.84 17.13
N ARG A 569 19.96 -11.61 16.31
CA ARG A 569 21.43 -11.73 16.41
C ARG A 569 22.13 -10.42 16.07
N PHE A 570 21.60 -9.71 15.07
CA PHE A 570 22.20 -8.50 14.52
C PHE A 570 21.72 -7.26 15.28
N SER A 571 22.54 -6.21 15.29
CA SER A 571 22.23 -4.92 15.91
C SER A 571 21.95 -3.85 14.86
N PHE A 572 21.01 -2.95 15.19
CA PHE A 572 20.53 -1.91 14.29
C PHE A 572 20.66 -0.54 14.99
N GLY A 573 21.01 0.49 14.22
CA GLY A 573 20.96 1.89 14.63
C GLY A 573 19.75 2.57 13.99
N ASP A 574 19.98 3.51 13.07
CA ASP A 574 18.92 3.97 12.19
C ASP A 574 18.51 2.85 11.21
N VAL A 575 17.21 2.63 11.07
CA VAL A 575 16.69 1.48 10.34
C VAL A 575 15.33 1.80 9.70
N ASP A 576 15.16 1.38 8.45
CA ASP A 576 13.84 1.11 7.87
C ASP A 576 13.54 -0.38 8.10
N LEU A 577 12.57 -0.69 8.96
CA LEU A 577 12.17 -2.03 9.38
C LEU A 577 10.77 -2.35 8.85
N HIS A 578 10.58 -3.57 8.35
CA HIS A 578 9.27 -4.14 8.03
C HIS A 578 9.08 -5.46 8.80
N VAL A 579 7.87 -5.68 9.33
CA VAL A 579 7.44 -6.89 10.05
C VAL A 579 6.01 -7.23 9.63
N ASP A 580 5.78 -8.40 9.04
CA ASP A 580 4.42 -8.95 8.97
C ASP A 580 4.09 -9.58 10.34
N PHE A 581 2.91 -9.28 10.89
CA PHE A 581 2.42 -9.88 12.13
C PHE A 581 0.95 -10.33 12.03
N MET A 582 0.57 -11.28 12.89
CA MET A 582 -0.82 -11.69 13.12
C MET A 582 -1.05 -11.80 14.63
N LEU A 583 -2.21 -11.30 15.09
CA LEU A 583 -2.69 -11.45 16.46
C LEU A 583 -3.95 -12.33 16.51
N PRO A 584 -4.16 -13.12 17.58
CA PRO A 584 -5.43 -13.76 17.86
C PRO A 584 -6.37 -12.75 18.52
N LYS A 585 -7.62 -13.16 18.78
CA LYS A 585 -8.60 -12.33 19.46
C LYS A 585 -8.16 -12.03 20.90
N GLY A 586 -8.09 -10.75 21.24
CA GLY A 586 -7.53 -10.25 22.51
C GLY A 586 -6.01 -10.33 22.61
N GLY A 587 -5.29 -10.59 21.53
CA GLY A 587 -3.83 -10.70 21.51
C GLY A 587 -3.10 -9.40 21.87
N ASN A 588 -1.92 -9.53 22.46
CA ASN A 588 -1.04 -8.43 22.86
C ASN A 588 0.43 -8.83 22.61
N SER A 589 1.22 -7.92 22.04
CA SER A 589 2.64 -8.05 21.72
C SER A 589 3.21 -6.65 21.42
N GLY A 590 4.47 -6.57 20.99
CA GLY A 590 5.17 -5.32 20.69
C GLY A 590 6.44 -5.56 19.88
N VAL A 591 6.79 -4.61 19.03
CA VAL A 591 8.04 -4.59 18.26
C VAL A 591 8.94 -3.51 18.84
N TYR A 592 10.05 -3.93 19.44
CA TYR A 592 10.99 -3.05 20.11
C TYR A 592 12.20 -2.79 19.22
N LEU A 593 12.32 -1.55 18.77
CA LEU A 593 13.51 -1.04 18.10
C LEU A 593 14.63 -0.95 19.15
N MET A 594 15.79 -1.53 18.86
CA MET A 594 16.96 -1.57 19.76
C MET A 594 16.67 -2.20 21.14
N GLY A 595 15.62 -3.03 21.24
CA GLY A 595 15.09 -3.61 22.47
C GLY A 595 14.56 -2.57 23.47
N ARG A 596 14.29 -1.34 23.03
CA ARG A 596 14.10 -0.15 23.88
C ARG A 596 12.89 0.70 23.54
N TYR A 597 12.51 0.78 22.27
CA TYR A 597 11.45 1.68 21.83
C TYR A 597 10.35 0.87 21.14
N GLU A 598 9.22 0.75 21.83
CA GLU A 598 8.10 -0.11 21.44
C GLU A 598 7.15 0.57 20.45
N VAL A 599 6.87 -0.12 19.35
CA VAL A 599 5.59 -0.01 18.64
C VAL A 599 4.69 -1.12 19.16
N GLN A 600 3.58 -0.74 19.78
CA GLN A 600 2.63 -1.68 20.38
C GLN A 600 1.88 -2.47 19.30
N LEU A 601 1.58 -3.74 19.58
CA LEU A 601 0.64 -4.58 18.84
C LEU A 601 -0.47 -5.09 19.81
N ARG A 602 -1.72 -4.74 19.55
CA ARG A 602 -2.89 -5.16 20.35
C ARG A 602 -4.10 -5.41 19.46
N ASP A 603 -4.91 -6.44 19.76
CA ASP A 603 -6.24 -6.59 19.14
C ASP A 603 -7.12 -5.38 19.51
N SER A 604 -7.12 -4.40 18.62
CA SER A 604 -7.67 -3.07 18.82
C SER A 604 -8.78 -2.73 17.81
N ALA A 605 -9.19 -3.68 16.95
CA ALA A 605 -10.13 -3.44 15.84
C ALA A 605 -11.55 -3.02 16.30
N GLY A 606 -11.88 -3.20 17.58
CA GLY A 606 -13.10 -2.71 18.21
C GLY A 606 -12.95 -1.39 18.97
N GLU A 607 -11.73 -0.88 19.15
CA GLU A 607 -11.44 0.26 20.00
C GLU A 607 -11.83 1.58 19.33
N ARG A 608 -12.60 2.40 20.07
CA ARG A 608 -13.01 3.72 19.59
C ARG A 608 -11.93 4.75 19.87
N GLU A 609 -11.50 4.86 21.12
CA GLU A 609 -10.55 5.86 21.58
C GLU A 609 -9.16 5.24 21.63
N LEU A 610 -8.35 5.55 20.61
CA LEU A 610 -7.01 5.01 20.48
C LEU A 610 -6.10 5.60 21.55
N ALA A 611 -5.40 4.72 22.27
CA ALA A 611 -4.38 5.04 23.25
C ALA A 611 -2.99 4.64 22.74
N PHE A 612 -1.93 4.97 23.49
CA PHE A 612 -0.59 4.50 23.17
C PHE A 612 -0.42 2.96 23.27
N GLY A 613 -1.37 2.29 23.93
CA GLY A 613 -1.46 0.83 24.05
C GLY A 613 -2.29 0.16 22.93
N ASP A 614 -2.59 0.86 21.84
CA ASP A 614 -3.21 0.28 20.64
C ASP A 614 -2.19 0.01 19.53
N THR A 615 -2.55 -0.82 18.54
CA THR A 615 -1.65 -1.18 17.44
C THR A 615 -1.12 0.05 16.71
N GLY A 616 0.21 0.19 16.65
CA GLY A 616 0.89 1.37 16.08
C GLY A 616 1.03 2.56 17.02
N GLY A 617 0.57 2.44 18.27
CA GLY A 617 0.93 3.33 19.36
C GLY A 617 2.41 3.22 19.73
N LEU A 618 2.97 4.33 20.20
CA LEU A 618 4.32 4.37 20.78
C LEU A 618 4.17 4.39 22.29
N TYR A 619 4.60 3.32 22.95
CA TYR A 619 4.27 3.09 24.36
C TYR A 619 4.91 4.14 25.30
N ALA A 620 4.29 4.38 26.46
CA ALA A 620 4.80 5.34 27.44
C ALA A 620 6.11 4.86 28.09
N GLY A 621 6.96 5.78 28.55
CA GLY A 621 8.28 5.45 29.09
C GLY A 621 9.03 6.63 29.72
N GLU A 622 10.36 6.54 29.74
CA GLU A 622 11.21 7.53 30.40
C GLU A 622 11.08 8.91 29.74
N GLY A 623 10.48 9.87 30.48
CA GLY A 623 10.20 11.22 29.99
C GLY A 623 9.17 11.28 28.85
N PHE A 624 8.51 10.17 28.51
CA PHE A 624 7.60 10.07 27.37
C PHE A 624 6.20 9.59 27.81
N PRO A 625 5.13 10.39 27.64
CA PRO A 625 3.79 10.00 28.08
C PRO A 625 3.12 8.92 27.20
N GLY A 626 3.82 8.43 26.17
CA GLY A 626 3.26 7.62 25.11
C GLY A 626 2.58 8.47 24.04
N LYS A 627 2.32 7.89 22.87
CA LYS A 627 1.52 8.51 21.81
C LYS A 627 0.61 7.49 21.13
N ALA A 628 -0.68 7.77 21.11
CA ALA A 628 -1.67 6.99 20.38
C ALA A 628 -1.41 7.01 18.85
N PRO A 629 -1.81 5.95 18.10
CA PRO A 629 -1.81 5.99 16.66
C PRO A 629 -2.82 7.03 16.13
N MET A 630 -2.53 7.67 15.00
CA MET A 630 -3.40 8.71 14.41
C MET A 630 -4.72 8.15 13.86
N PHE A 631 -4.74 6.89 13.44
CA PHE A 631 -5.92 6.17 12.94
C PHE A 631 -5.95 4.74 13.46
N GLN A 632 -7.07 4.05 13.25
CA GLN A 632 -7.12 2.60 13.36
C GLN A 632 -6.44 1.97 12.14
N GLY A 633 -5.27 1.36 12.33
CA GLY A 633 -4.60 0.58 11.28
C GLY A 633 -4.92 -0.92 11.32
N PHE A 634 -5.34 -1.44 12.47
CA PHE A 634 -5.54 -2.87 12.68
C PHE A 634 -6.97 -3.29 12.30
N ARG A 635 -7.11 -4.21 11.33
CA ARG A 635 -8.42 -4.64 10.81
C ARG A 635 -9.06 -5.76 11.64
N GLY A 636 -8.27 -6.66 12.22
CA GLY A 636 -8.81 -7.69 13.10
C GLY A 636 -7.88 -8.86 13.37
N ALA A 637 -8.22 -9.63 14.40
CA ALA A 637 -7.56 -10.88 14.72
C ALA A 637 -7.68 -11.91 13.57
N GLY A 638 -6.60 -12.67 13.33
CA GLY A 638 -6.53 -13.66 12.26
C GLY A 638 -6.17 -13.12 10.88
N GLU A 639 -6.01 -11.80 10.72
CA GLU A 639 -5.44 -11.20 9.51
C GLU A 639 -3.92 -11.00 9.64
N TRP A 640 -3.21 -11.07 8.51
CA TRP A 640 -1.83 -10.61 8.41
C TRP A 640 -1.79 -9.10 8.20
N HIS A 641 -0.93 -8.44 8.95
CA HIS A 641 -0.72 -6.99 8.96
C HIS A 641 0.77 -6.67 8.75
N GLY A 642 1.08 -5.80 7.78
CA GLY A 642 2.43 -5.29 7.57
C GLY A 642 2.68 -4.04 8.41
N LEU A 643 3.63 -4.12 9.34
CA LEU A 643 4.17 -2.99 10.10
C LEU A 643 5.43 -2.45 9.41
N ASP A 644 5.41 -1.19 8.98
CA ASP A 644 6.58 -0.47 8.47
C ASP A 644 7.01 0.63 9.45
N VAL A 645 8.28 0.61 9.87
CA VAL A 645 8.87 1.57 10.81
C VAL A 645 10.12 2.20 10.21
N ARG A 646 10.14 3.54 10.15
CA ARG A 646 11.36 4.31 9.89
C ARG A 646 11.84 4.93 11.19
N PHE A 647 12.94 4.42 11.70
CA PHE A 647 13.48 4.76 13.01
C PHE A 647 14.88 5.39 12.91
N ARG A 648 15.11 6.41 13.74
CA ARG A 648 16.40 7.06 13.93
C ARG A 648 16.85 6.88 15.38
N ALA A 649 18.00 6.24 15.58
CA ALA A 649 18.59 5.98 16.87
C ALA A 649 18.99 7.27 17.61
N PRO A 650 19.09 7.25 18.96
CA PRO A 650 19.71 8.34 19.69
C PRO A 650 21.17 8.52 19.25
N ARG A 651 21.70 9.74 19.44
CA ARG A 651 23.10 10.08 19.11
C ARG A 651 23.88 10.40 20.38
N PHE A 652 25.17 10.11 20.37
CA PHE A 652 26.08 10.32 21.49
C PHE A 652 27.38 10.98 21.01
N ASP A 653 28.06 11.70 21.90
CA ASP A 653 29.43 12.15 21.68
C ASP A 653 30.45 11.03 21.97
N ALA A 654 31.73 11.31 21.72
CA ALA A 654 32.82 10.37 21.97
C ALA A 654 33.06 10.05 23.47
N SER A 655 32.41 10.78 24.39
CA SER A 655 32.43 10.51 25.83
C SER A 655 31.21 9.70 26.29
N GLY A 656 30.28 9.39 25.39
CA GLY A 656 29.01 8.71 25.70
C GLY A 656 27.88 9.63 26.16
N ASN A 657 28.04 10.96 26.10
CA ASN A 657 26.94 11.88 26.44
C ASN A 657 25.93 11.94 25.30
N LYS A 658 24.62 11.89 25.62
CA LYS A 658 23.55 11.98 24.64
C LYS A 658 23.50 13.36 23.97
N LEU A 659 23.47 13.37 22.64
CA LEU A 659 23.36 14.56 21.78
C LEU A 659 21.93 14.77 21.26
N THR A 660 21.25 13.70 20.84
CA THR A 660 19.86 13.76 20.34
C THR A 660 19.07 12.53 20.73
N ASN A 661 17.76 12.70 20.94
CA ASN A 661 16.82 11.61 21.21
C ASN A 661 16.56 10.71 20.00
N ALA A 662 16.03 9.52 20.29
CA ALA A 662 15.45 8.64 19.30
C ALA A 662 14.27 9.31 18.59
N ARG A 663 13.99 8.93 17.34
CA ARG A 663 12.84 9.40 16.58
C ARG A 663 12.23 8.30 15.73
N PHE A 664 10.92 8.10 15.89
CA PHE A 664 10.11 7.41 14.90
C PHE A 664 9.75 8.42 13.81
N GLU A 665 10.51 8.44 12.72
CA GLU A 665 10.23 9.33 11.59
C GLU A 665 8.93 8.91 10.89
N ARG A 666 8.65 7.60 10.85
CA ARG A 666 7.38 7.03 10.39
C ARG A 666 7.03 5.71 11.10
N VAL A 667 5.75 5.46 11.36
CA VAL A 667 5.17 4.14 11.64
C VAL A 667 3.91 3.98 10.80
N MET A 668 3.75 2.85 10.10
CA MET A 668 2.57 2.52 9.30
C MET A 668 2.10 1.09 9.58
N ILE A 669 0.80 0.85 9.44
CA ILE A 669 0.20 -0.49 9.40
C ILE A 669 -0.61 -0.59 8.11
N ASP A 670 -0.27 -1.54 7.24
CA ASP A 670 -0.91 -1.75 5.93
C ASP A 670 -1.11 -0.46 5.13
N ASP A 671 -0.04 0.33 5.04
CA ASP A 671 0.07 1.66 4.42
C ASP A 671 -0.75 2.79 5.06
N VAL A 672 -1.44 2.54 6.17
CA VAL A 672 -2.05 3.59 7.00
C VAL A 672 -0.97 4.21 7.89
N LEU A 673 -0.71 5.50 7.70
CA LEU A 673 0.27 6.25 8.51
C LEU A 673 -0.24 6.45 9.94
N LEU A 674 0.41 5.83 10.93
CA LEU A 674 -0.01 5.91 12.34
C LEU A 674 0.85 6.86 13.16
N GLN A 675 2.12 7.05 12.81
CA GLN A 675 3.03 8.01 13.45
C GLN A 675 3.89 8.72 12.41
N GLU A 676 4.09 10.04 12.58
CA GLU A 676 5.01 10.85 11.80
C GLU A 676 5.90 11.69 12.74
N ASN A 677 7.22 11.65 12.52
CA ASN A 677 8.24 12.48 13.16
C ASN A 677 8.24 12.57 14.70
N VAL A 678 7.87 11.50 15.41
CA VAL A 678 7.73 11.47 16.88
C VAL A 678 9.07 11.28 17.57
N GLU A 679 9.45 12.23 18.41
CA GLU A 679 10.63 12.16 19.27
C GLU A 679 10.34 11.38 20.55
N VAL A 680 11.26 10.49 20.95
CA VAL A 680 11.12 9.66 22.16
C VAL A 680 12.34 9.89 23.07
N PRO A 681 12.17 10.62 24.20
CA PRO A 681 13.29 11.03 25.07
C PRO A 681 14.12 9.94 25.73
N GLY A 682 13.59 8.72 25.91
CA GLY A 682 14.27 7.59 26.55
C GLY A 682 13.55 6.27 26.25
N PRO A 683 13.97 5.13 26.83
CA PRO A 683 13.33 3.84 26.60
C PRO A 683 11.83 3.85 26.95
N THR A 684 11.03 3.13 26.18
CA THR A 684 9.61 2.88 26.48
C THR A 684 9.47 1.83 27.59
N GLY A 685 8.27 1.69 28.14
CA GLY A 685 7.92 0.59 29.05
C GLY A 685 8.31 -0.77 28.46
N GLY A 686 8.74 -1.70 29.31
CA GLY A 686 9.30 -2.98 28.89
C GLY A 686 10.68 -2.91 28.19
N GLY A 687 11.15 -1.72 27.79
CA GLY A 687 12.44 -1.55 27.11
C GLY A 687 13.65 -1.78 28.03
N TRP A 688 14.79 -2.14 27.44
CA TRP A 688 16.04 -2.30 28.17
C TRP A 688 16.58 -0.95 28.70
N GLU A 689 17.16 -0.97 29.90
CA GLU A 689 17.76 0.22 30.50
C GLU A 689 18.99 0.72 29.72
N GLY A 690 19.26 2.03 29.81
CA GLY A 690 20.44 2.71 29.26
C GLY A 690 20.45 2.77 27.73
N GLU A 691 20.38 3.96 27.15
CA GLU A 691 20.40 4.12 25.69
C GLU A 691 21.81 3.90 25.09
N VAL A 692 21.85 3.39 23.85
CA VAL A 692 23.07 3.12 23.08
C VAL A 692 22.84 3.53 21.62
N ALA A 693 23.89 3.61 20.79
CA ALA A 693 23.77 4.01 19.39
C ALA A 693 23.22 2.90 18.45
N SER A 694 23.36 1.63 18.84
CA SER A 694 22.83 0.48 18.10
C SER A 694 22.62 -0.72 19.03
N ALA A 695 21.55 -1.49 18.82
CA ALA A 695 21.28 -2.74 19.55
C ALA A 695 20.33 -3.67 18.77
N PRO A 696 20.14 -4.93 19.19
CA PRO A 696 19.19 -5.85 18.56
C PRO A 696 17.73 -5.38 18.54
N LEU A 697 16.95 -5.88 17.58
CA LEU A 697 15.50 -5.87 17.65
C LEU A 697 15.02 -6.87 18.71
N ARG A 698 13.85 -6.61 19.29
CA ARG A 698 13.16 -7.55 20.19
C ARG A 698 11.67 -7.60 19.83
N LEU A 699 11.13 -8.81 19.70
CA LEU A 699 9.71 -9.08 19.45
C LEU A 699 9.11 -9.68 20.73
N GLN A 700 8.02 -9.09 21.23
CA GLN A 700 7.44 -9.50 22.49
C GLN A 700 6.69 -10.83 22.39
N GLY A 701 7.08 -11.81 23.21
CA GLY A 701 6.57 -13.19 23.18
C GLY A 701 5.84 -13.65 24.43
N ASP A 702 5.95 -12.91 25.53
CA ASP A 702 5.45 -13.24 26.86
C ASP A 702 3.97 -12.83 27.09
N HIS A 703 3.40 -12.00 26.22
CA HIS A 703 2.03 -11.45 26.38
C HIS A 703 0.91 -12.24 25.67
N GLY A 704 1.20 -13.47 25.21
CA GLY A 704 0.23 -14.38 24.60
C GLY A 704 0.59 -14.79 23.16
N PRO A 705 -0.28 -15.57 22.46
CA PRO A 705 0.05 -16.07 21.14
C PRO A 705 0.22 -14.96 20.11
N VAL A 706 1.29 -15.02 19.32
CA VAL A 706 1.60 -14.11 18.21
C VAL A 706 2.30 -14.87 17.09
N ALA A 707 2.17 -14.39 15.85
CA ALA A 707 2.95 -14.88 14.72
C ALA A 707 3.57 -13.72 13.95
N PHE A 708 4.83 -13.89 13.53
CA PHE A 708 5.61 -12.93 12.77
C PHE A 708 6.21 -13.58 11.53
N ARG A 709 6.31 -12.85 10.42
CA ARG A 709 7.02 -13.30 9.21
C ARG A 709 7.55 -12.10 8.41
N GLY A 710 8.14 -12.37 7.25
CA GLY A 710 8.51 -11.35 6.27
C GLY A 710 9.50 -10.29 6.78
N ILE A 711 10.14 -10.52 7.93
CA ILE A 711 10.86 -9.48 8.66
C ILE A 711 12.09 -9.08 7.85
N ARG A 712 12.21 -7.80 7.55
CA ARG A 712 13.33 -7.26 6.77
C ARG A 712 13.73 -5.87 7.23
N ALA A 713 15.01 -5.57 7.21
CA ALA A 713 15.57 -4.33 7.72
C ALA A 713 16.64 -3.75 6.78
N ARG A 714 16.60 -2.45 6.54
CA ARG A 714 17.64 -1.68 5.82
C ARG A 714 18.27 -0.69 6.78
N ALA A 715 19.58 -0.77 6.98
CA ALA A 715 20.31 0.24 7.75
C ALA A 715 20.30 1.59 7.01
N LYS A 716 19.99 2.68 7.71
CA LYS A 716 20.10 4.04 7.18
C LYS A 716 21.45 4.62 7.58
N VAL A 717 22.48 4.33 6.81
CA VAL A 717 23.84 4.78 7.14
C VAL A 717 23.96 6.30 6.97
N ALA A 718 24.63 6.97 7.91
CA ALA A 718 25.14 8.32 7.67
C ALA A 718 26.12 8.32 6.48
N PRO A 719 26.42 9.48 5.86
CA PRO A 719 27.44 9.56 4.81
C PRO A 719 28.75 8.91 5.28
N ARG A 720 29.20 7.88 4.56
CA ARG A 720 30.40 7.13 4.94
C ARG A 720 31.65 7.98 4.74
N ASP A 721 32.70 7.65 5.48
CA ASP A 721 34.03 8.12 5.13
C ASP A 721 34.51 7.38 3.89
N GLU A 722 34.43 8.07 2.75
CA GLU A 722 34.89 7.62 1.44
C GLU A 722 36.39 7.93 1.21
N THR A 723 37.11 8.47 2.20
CA THR A 723 38.57 8.63 2.09
C THR A 723 39.31 7.31 2.29
N GLY A 724 40.41 7.15 1.55
CA GLY A 724 41.30 5.98 1.63
C GLY A 724 40.89 4.75 0.81
N TRP A 725 39.76 4.77 0.11
CA TRP A 725 39.33 3.65 -0.75
C TRP A 725 40.05 3.63 -2.11
N GLU A 726 40.59 2.48 -2.48
CA GLU A 726 41.19 2.17 -3.79
C GLU A 726 40.27 1.22 -4.56
N LYS A 727 40.07 1.49 -5.87
CA LYS A 727 39.30 0.61 -6.76
C LYS A 727 40.14 -0.56 -7.25
N VAL A 728 39.87 -1.76 -6.74
CA VAL A 728 40.49 -3.00 -7.22
C VAL A 728 39.96 -3.37 -8.61
N PHE A 729 38.67 -3.10 -8.86
CA PHE A 729 38.07 -3.22 -10.20
C PHE A 729 37.88 -1.85 -10.85
N ASN A 730 38.43 -1.68 -12.06
CA ASN A 730 38.40 -0.41 -12.79
C ASN A 730 37.07 -0.10 -13.52
N GLY A 731 36.07 -1.00 -13.44
CA GLY A 731 34.76 -0.83 -14.08
C GLY A 731 34.74 -1.08 -15.59
N ARG A 732 35.83 -1.56 -16.20
CA ARG A 732 35.98 -1.65 -17.68
C ARG A 732 36.53 -2.98 -18.17
N ASN A 733 37.55 -3.54 -17.53
CA ASN A 733 38.21 -4.78 -17.93
C ASN A 733 38.89 -5.48 -16.73
N LEU A 734 39.52 -6.62 -16.97
CA LEU A 734 40.21 -7.42 -15.94
C LEU A 734 41.73 -7.20 -15.95
N ASP A 735 42.21 -6.01 -16.33
CA ASP A 735 43.64 -5.73 -16.42
C ASP A 735 44.34 -5.96 -15.06
N GLY A 736 45.38 -6.80 -15.06
CA GLY A 736 46.14 -7.19 -13.87
C GLY A 736 45.51 -8.27 -12.99
N TRP A 737 44.23 -8.61 -13.18
CA TRP A 737 43.58 -9.70 -12.43
C TRP A 737 44.07 -11.07 -12.95
N GLN A 738 44.12 -12.06 -12.05
CA GLN A 738 44.67 -13.39 -12.35
C GLN A 738 43.60 -14.47 -12.14
N ILE A 739 43.40 -15.34 -13.12
CA ILE A 739 42.43 -16.46 -13.06
C ILE A 739 43.17 -17.74 -12.69
N SER A 740 42.63 -18.55 -11.76
CA SER A 740 43.24 -19.84 -11.37
C SER A 740 42.93 -20.99 -12.32
N ASP A 741 41.63 -21.24 -12.53
CA ASP A 741 41.10 -22.47 -13.14
C ASP A 741 39.99 -22.15 -14.16
N GLY A 742 39.45 -23.18 -14.82
CA GLY A 742 38.64 -23.11 -16.05
C GLY A 742 37.27 -22.41 -16.01
N GLY A 743 36.99 -21.59 -14.99
CA GLY A 743 35.81 -20.73 -14.94
C GLY A 743 35.84 -19.60 -15.98
N LYS A 744 34.65 -19.10 -16.34
CA LYS A 744 34.43 -18.08 -17.37
C LYS A 744 34.20 -16.73 -16.72
N TRP A 745 35.25 -15.94 -16.64
CA TRP A 745 35.23 -14.55 -16.18
C TRP A 745 35.15 -13.58 -17.37
N ARG A 746 34.26 -12.59 -17.29
CA ARG A 746 34.13 -11.51 -18.28
C ARG A 746 33.74 -10.19 -17.62
N VAL A 747 33.85 -9.08 -18.36
CA VAL A 747 33.22 -7.81 -17.99
C VAL A 747 32.04 -7.54 -18.91
N GLU A 748 30.90 -7.20 -18.33
CA GLU A 748 29.65 -6.89 -19.02
C GLU A 748 28.96 -5.72 -18.33
N ASN A 749 28.59 -4.68 -19.09
CA ASN A 749 27.92 -3.46 -18.59
C ASN A 749 28.56 -2.83 -17.34
N GLY A 750 29.90 -2.83 -17.28
CA GLY A 750 30.65 -2.27 -16.14
C GLY A 750 30.69 -3.16 -14.89
N THR A 751 30.36 -4.45 -15.03
CA THR A 751 30.35 -5.45 -13.95
C THR A 751 31.22 -6.65 -14.31
N ILE A 752 31.87 -7.28 -13.32
CA ILE A 752 32.55 -8.58 -13.48
C ILE A 752 31.48 -9.67 -13.40
N VAL A 753 31.45 -10.61 -14.35
CA VAL A 753 30.57 -11.78 -14.32
C VAL A 753 31.41 -13.07 -14.27
N GLY A 754 31.21 -13.87 -13.22
CA GLY A 754 31.70 -15.24 -13.08
C GLY A 754 30.64 -16.25 -13.52
N SER A 755 31.06 -17.33 -14.19
CA SER A 755 30.20 -18.42 -14.62
C SER A 755 31.00 -19.68 -14.97
N GLY A 756 30.36 -20.84 -15.13
CA GLY A 756 31.02 -22.09 -15.51
C GLY A 756 31.61 -22.87 -14.32
N PRO A 757 32.62 -23.73 -14.51
CA PRO A 757 33.18 -24.57 -13.43
C PRO A 757 33.98 -23.76 -12.41
N ALA A 758 34.39 -24.42 -11.32
CA ALA A 758 35.10 -23.82 -10.20
C ALA A 758 36.36 -23.02 -10.63
N SER A 759 36.53 -21.81 -10.11
CA SER A 759 37.63 -20.89 -10.44
C SER A 759 37.67 -19.70 -9.48
N HIS A 760 38.83 -19.09 -9.29
CA HIS A 760 38.97 -17.82 -8.57
C HIS A 760 39.61 -16.75 -9.46
N LEU A 761 39.13 -15.51 -9.31
CA LEU A 761 39.67 -14.31 -9.94
C LEU A 761 40.37 -13.47 -8.86
N PHE A 762 41.69 -13.51 -8.82
CA PHE A 762 42.55 -12.84 -7.85
C PHE A 762 42.87 -11.41 -8.27
N SER A 763 42.79 -10.50 -7.30
CA SER A 763 43.15 -9.09 -7.45
C SER A 763 44.60 -8.88 -7.92
N PRO A 764 44.91 -7.76 -8.59
CA PRO A 764 46.27 -7.48 -9.11
C PRO A 764 47.36 -7.41 -8.03
N ARG A 765 46.99 -7.15 -6.77
CA ARG A 765 47.88 -7.02 -5.62
C ARG A 765 47.58 -8.14 -4.60
N GLY A 766 48.62 -8.64 -3.93
CA GLY A 766 48.54 -9.87 -3.11
C GLY A 766 49.14 -9.76 -1.71
N ASP A 767 49.39 -8.55 -1.22
CA ASP A 767 50.09 -8.25 0.04
C ASP A 767 49.21 -7.57 1.10
N TYR A 768 47.88 -7.55 0.90
CA TYR A 768 46.94 -6.91 1.82
C TYR A 768 46.99 -7.57 3.21
N GLN A 769 47.31 -6.78 4.24
CA GLN A 769 47.42 -7.20 5.66
C GLN A 769 46.17 -6.84 6.45
N ASP A 770 46.12 -5.63 7.01
CA ASP A 770 44.98 -5.10 7.73
C ASP A 770 44.22 -4.12 6.82
N PHE A 771 42.96 -4.40 6.53
CA PHE A 771 42.18 -3.67 5.54
C PHE A 771 40.66 -3.88 5.69
N GLU A 772 39.91 -2.97 5.07
CA GLU A 772 38.51 -3.16 4.71
C GLU A 772 38.41 -3.50 3.22
N VAL A 773 37.52 -4.43 2.84
CA VAL A 773 37.18 -4.72 1.44
C VAL A 773 35.66 -4.73 1.27
N ARG A 774 35.16 -4.03 0.25
CA ARG A 774 33.73 -4.01 -0.08
C ARG A 774 33.49 -4.33 -1.55
N ALA A 775 32.38 -4.97 -1.84
CA ALA A 775 31.89 -5.20 -3.20
C ALA A 775 30.36 -5.15 -3.23
N LYS A 776 29.79 -4.69 -4.34
CA LYS A 776 28.38 -4.96 -4.66
C LYS A 776 28.29 -6.26 -5.44
N VAL A 777 27.41 -7.13 -5.01
CA VAL A 777 27.29 -8.52 -5.45
C VAL A 777 25.85 -8.81 -5.86
N LYS A 778 25.68 -9.64 -6.88
CA LYS A 778 24.42 -10.30 -7.22
C LYS A 778 24.71 -11.76 -7.59
N ILE A 779 23.91 -12.68 -7.06
CA ILE A 779 24.07 -14.13 -7.26
C ILE A 779 22.73 -14.73 -7.68
N ASN A 780 22.74 -15.61 -8.70
CA ASN A 780 21.53 -16.25 -9.21
C ASN A 780 20.93 -17.26 -8.23
N ARG A 781 19.66 -17.61 -8.42
CA ARG A 781 18.98 -18.66 -7.63
C ARG A 781 19.72 -20.01 -7.72
N GLY A 782 20.15 -20.52 -6.56
CA GLY A 782 20.91 -21.77 -6.44
C GLY A 782 22.43 -21.61 -6.62
N GLY A 783 22.91 -20.40 -6.93
CA GLY A 783 24.33 -20.09 -7.04
C GLY A 783 25.07 -20.13 -5.70
N ASN A 784 26.36 -20.46 -5.79
CA ASN A 784 27.35 -20.38 -4.72
C ASN A 784 28.60 -19.64 -5.23
N SER A 785 29.27 -18.93 -4.35
CA SER A 785 30.36 -17.97 -4.60
C SER A 785 30.94 -17.54 -3.24
N GLY A 786 32.00 -16.75 -3.23
CA GLY A 786 32.59 -16.15 -2.02
C GLY A 786 33.50 -14.97 -2.34
N LEU A 787 33.59 -14.04 -1.40
CA LEU A 787 34.55 -12.93 -1.38
C LEU A 787 35.72 -13.35 -0.47
N TYR A 788 36.83 -13.73 -1.09
CA TYR A 788 38.03 -14.16 -0.40
C TYR A 788 38.91 -12.97 -0.02
N PHE A 789 39.52 -13.05 1.15
CA PHE A 789 40.42 -12.03 1.68
C PHE A 789 41.62 -12.68 2.39
N ARG A 790 42.80 -12.04 2.29
CA ARG A 790 44.11 -12.63 2.58
C ARG A 790 44.29 -14.01 1.93
N ALA A 791 43.92 -14.16 0.66
CA ALA A 791 44.00 -15.44 -0.06
C ALA A 791 45.37 -15.64 -0.73
N ALA A 792 45.92 -16.85 -0.62
CA ALA A 792 47.09 -17.27 -1.39
C ALA A 792 46.70 -17.52 -2.86
N PHE A 793 47.49 -17.00 -3.79
CA PHE A 793 47.32 -17.28 -5.22
C PHE A 793 47.68 -18.74 -5.55
N GLY A 794 46.80 -19.44 -6.27
CA GLY A 794 47.03 -20.81 -6.72
C GLY A 794 45.79 -21.44 -7.37
N PRO A 795 45.92 -22.66 -7.93
CA PRO A 795 44.80 -23.45 -8.45
C PRO A 795 43.95 -24.07 -7.32
N GLY A 796 42.67 -24.31 -7.61
CA GLY A 796 41.71 -24.91 -6.68
C GLY A 796 41.12 -23.92 -5.67
N TRP A 797 40.81 -24.41 -4.47
CA TRP A 797 40.33 -23.59 -3.35
C TRP A 797 41.54 -22.97 -2.62
N PRO A 798 41.69 -21.63 -2.59
CA PRO A 798 42.87 -21.02 -2.02
C PRO A 798 42.87 -21.09 -0.49
N VAL A 799 44.06 -21.23 0.09
CA VAL A 799 44.24 -20.98 1.53
C VAL A 799 44.00 -19.49 1.79
N GLY A 800 43.13 -19.17 2.75
CA GLY A 800 42.76 -17.79 3.07
C GLY A 800 41.52 -17.74 3.95
N TYR A 801 40.85 -16.59 3.93
CA TYR A 801 39.57 -16.37 4.57
C TYR A 801 38.49 -16.06 3.51
N GLU A 802 37.25 -16.43 3.79
CA GLU A 802 36.11 -16.29 2.86
C GLU A 802 34.90 -15.71 3.59
N ALA A 803 34.38 -14.61 3.05
CA ALA A 803 33.00 -14.19 3.29
C ALA A 803 32.13 -14.89 2.24
N GLN A 804 31.18 -15.69 2.71
CA GLN A 804 30.37 -16.59 1.89
C GLN A 804 29.37 -15.81 1.02
N ILE A 805 29.11 -16.25 -0.22
CA ILE A 805 28.06 -15.73 -1.11
C ILE A 805 27.20 -16.90 -1.63
N ASN A 806 26.11 -17.22 -0.93
CA ASN A 806 25.30 -18.40 -1.25
C ASN A 806 23.80 -18.07 -1.18
N SER A 807 23.12 -18.17 -2.33
CA SER A 807 21.70 -17.81 -2.45
C SER A 807 20.78 -18.93 -1.97
N ASN A 808 21.00 -20.18 -2.40
CA ASN A 808 20.33 -21.37 -1.86
C ASN A 808 20.96 -22.67 -2.40
N PHE A 809 22.29 -22.76 -2.45
CA PHE A 809 22.96 -23.96 -2.97
C PHE A 809 22.68 -25.17 -2.05
N PRO A 810 22.09 -26.28 -2.54
CA PRO A 810 21.48 -27.28 -1.65
C PRO A 810 22.42 -28.02 -0.69
N THR A 811 23.68 -28.23 -1.07
CA THR A 811 24.62 -29.06 -0.28
C THR A 811 25.43 -28.27 0.74
N ASP A 812 25.30 -26.95 0.76
CA ASP A 812 26.03 -26.04 1.64
C ASP A 812 25.03 -25.28 2.52
N PRO A 813 25.09 -25.39 3.85
CA PRO A 813 24.19 -24.68 4.76
C PRO A 813 24.65 -23.25 5.08
N GLN A 814 25.88 -22.85 4.75
CA GLN A 814 26.42 -21.52 5.04
C GLN A 814 25.89 -20.54 3.97
N ARG A 815 25.17 -19.50 4.40
CA ARG A 815 24.53 -18.48 3.54
C ARG A 815 25.38 -17.21 3.43
N THR A 816 24.98 -16.32 2.52
CA THR A 816 25.62 -15.01 2.31
C THR A 816 25.93 -14.29 3.63
N GLY A 817 27.16 -13.81 3.78
CA GLY A 817 27.63 -13.13 5.00
C GLY A 817 28.17 -14.04 6.11
N SER A 818 28.19 -15.36 5.92
CA SER A 818 28.92 -16.27 6.82
C SER A 818 30.43 -16.02 6.73
N PHE A 819 31.14 -16.16 7.85
CA PHE A 819 32.59 -16.33 7.81
C PHE A 819 32.86 -17.83 7.67
N TYR A 820 33.22 -18.26 6.46
CA TYR A 820 33.17 -19.67 6.08
C TYR A 820 34.03 -20.56 6.99
N ASP A 821 33.42 -21.63 7.50
CA ASP A 821 33.96 -22.59 8.48
C ASP A 821 34.37 -22.00 9.86
N VAL A 822 34.03 -20.73 10.13
CA VAL A 822 34.31 -20.05 11.42
C VAL A 822 33.02 -19.64 12.12
N GLU A 823 32.16 -18.87 11.45
CA GLU A 823 30.85 -18.47 11.98
C GLU A 823 29.79 -18.50 10.88
N ALA A 824 28.86 -19.45 10.99
CA ALA A 824 27.83 -19.69 10.00
C ALA A 824 26.59 -18.80 10.21
N ILE A 825 26.09 -18.29 9.10
CA ILE A 825 24.73 -17.79 8.92
C ILE A 825 23.96 -18.84 8.10
N LYS A 826 22.73 -19.18 8.50
CA LYS A 826 21.85 -20.14 7.82
C LYS A 826 20.54 -19.50 7.36
N THR A 827 20.14 -18.38 7.97
CA THR A 827 19.09 -17.51 7.41
C THR A 827 19.54 -16.98 6.05
N ARG A 828 18.65 -16.94 5.06
CA ARG A 828 18.93 -16.33 3.77
C ARG A 828 18.75 -14.83 3.88
N LEU A 829 19.83 -14.14 4.24
CA LEU A 829 19.81 -12.70 4.50
C LEU A 829 19.54 -11.83 3.25
N VAL A 830 19.74 -12.35 2.05
CA VAL A 830 19.51 -11.65 0.78
C VAL A 830 18.81 -12.60 -0.22
N PRO A 831 17.75 -12.17 -0.93
CA PRO A 831 17.13 -12.97 -1.98
C PRO A 831 18.08 -13.25 -3.16
N SER A 832 17.70 -14.23 -3.97
CA SER A 832 18.38 -14.49 -5.25
C SER A 832 18.17 -13.33 -6.22
N ASP A 833 19.15 -13.07 -7.09
CA ASP A 833 19.05 -12.11 -8.20
C ASP A 833 18.83 -10.63 -7.80
N ILE A 834 18.97 -10.30 -6.51
CA ILE A 834 18.97 -8.94 -5.94
C ILE A 834 20.42 -8.47 -5.69
N TRP A 835 20.69 -7.17 -5.86
CA TRP A 835 21.98 -6.57 -5.51
C TRP A 835 22.09 -6.33 -3.99
N PHE A 836 23.21 -6.74 -3.42
CA PHE A 836 23.61 -6.43 -2.05
C PHE A 836 25.04 -5.90 -1.99
N THR A 837 25.41 -5.30 -0.87
CA THR A 837 26.81 -4.96 -0.55
C THR A 837 27.32 -5.95 0.48
N GLU A 838 28.48 -6.54 0.22
CA GLU A 838 29.26 -7.29 1.21
C GLU A 838 30.50 -6.48 1.56
N HIS A 839 30.75 -6.30 2.86
CA HIS A 839 31.83 -5.49 3.39
C HIS A 839 32.52 -6.23 4.53
N VAL A 840 33.82 -6.47 4.40
CA VAL A 840 34.65 -7.19 5.37
C VAL A 840 35.69 -6.25 5.96
N THR A 841 35.77 -6.18 7.28
CA THR A 841 36.96 -5.64 7.98
C THR A 841 37.84 -6.81 8.40
N CYS A 842 39.14 -6.74 8.12
CA CYS A 842 40.12 -7.73 8.54
C CYS A 842 41.30 -7.02 9.23
N ARG A 843 41.51 -7.29 10.53
CA ARG A 843 42.57 -6.67 11.34
C ARG A 843 43.30 -7.68 12.20
N THR A 844 44.62 -7.58 12.26
CA THR A 844 45.44 -8.38 13.17
C THR A 844 45.29 -7.86 14.61
N VAL A 845 44.96 -8.75 15.55
CA VAL A 845 44.83 -8.44 16.98
C VAL A 845 45.70 -9.38 17.82
N ALA A 846 45.87 -9.07 19.11
CA ALA A 846 46.75 -9.84 20.01
C ALA A 846 46.46 -11.35 19.99
N ASP A 847 45.17 -11.72 19.94
CA ASP A 847 44.70 -13.11 20.06
C ASP A 847 44.37 -13.78 18.72
N GLY A 848 44.56 -13.13 17.57
CA GLY A 848 44.07 -13.66 16.29
C GLY A 848 43.93 -12.63 15.17
N VAL A 849 43.00 -12.90 14.25
CA VAL A 849 42.52 -11.95 13.25
C VAL A 849 41.09 -11.59 13.61
N HIS A 850 40.85 -10.32 13.93
CA HIS A 850 39.50 -9.78 14.11
C HIS A 850 38.88 -9.57 12.74
N VAL A 851 37.72 -10.19 12.53
CA VAL A 851 36.96 -10.11 11.28
C VAL A 851 35.56 -9.64 11.60
N THR A 852 35.13 -8.59 10.90
CA THR A 852 33.71 -8.25 10.80
C THR A 852 33.23 -8.45 9.38
N ILE A 853 32.03 -9.00 9.21
CA ILE A 853 31.34 -9.09 7.92
C ILE A 853 30.02 -8.36 8.06
N ALA A 854 29.77 -7.41 7.17
CA ALA A 854 28.52 -6.69 7.06
C ALA A 854 27.88 -6.94 5.69
N VAL A 855 26.57 -7.25 5.71
CA VAL A 855 25.74 -7.39 4.52
C VAL A 855 24.72 -6.26 4.54
N ASN A 856 24.67 -5.46 3.48
CA ASN A 856 23.83 -4.26 3.41
C ASN A 856 23.98 -3.35 4.64
N ASP A 857 25.24 -3.17 5.06
CA ASP A 857 25.69 -2.31 6.17
C ASP A 857 25.25 -2.73 7.58
N ILE A 858 24.64 -3.91 7.72
CA ILE A 858 24.34 -4.55 8.99
C ILE A 858 25.45 -5.57 9.25
N VAL A 859 26.13 -5.45 10.40
CA VAL A 859 27.16 -6.41 10.82
C VAL A 859 26.47 -7.73 11.20
N VAL A 860 26.84 -8.80 10.50
CA VAL A 860 26.26 -10.14 10.65
C VAL A 860 27.23 -11.14 11.29
N VAL A 861 28.53 -10.88 11.19
CA VAL A 861 29.61 -11.57 11.93
C VAL A 861 30.55 -10.51 12.52
N ASP A 862 30.94 -10.71 13.78
CA ASP A 862 31.97 -9.94 14.48
C ASP A 862 32.72 -10.90 15.43
N THR A 863 33.90 -11.36 15.03
CA THR A 863 34.56 -12.49 15.70
C THR A 863 36.09 -12.47 15.57
N ILE A 864 36.79 -13.22 16.42
CA ILE A 864 38.26 -13.36 16.40
C ILE A 864 38.62 -14.78 15.99
N GLU A 865 39.18 -14.90 14.79
CA GLU A 865 39.75 -16.12 14.23
C GLU A 865 41.15 -16.35 14.84
N LYS A 866 41.41 -17.53 15.41
CA LYS A 866 42.60 -17.81 16.23
C LYS A 866 43.68 -18.65 15.54
N GLU A 867 43.35 -19.36 14.47
CA GLU A 867 44.26 -20.21 13.69
C GLU A 867 45.27 -19.39 12.88
N ARG A 868 44.92 -18.14 12.53
CA ARG A 868 45.77 -17.19 11.78
C ARG A 868 46.20 -17.74 10.42
N LYS A 869 45.23 -18.27 9.66
CA LYS A 869 45.43 -18.95 8.35
C LYS A 869 46.46 -18.24 7.46
N LEU A 870 46.33 -16.92 7.26
CA LEU A 870 47.31 -16.09 6.57
C LEU A 870 47.44 -14.68 7.17
N ALA A 871 48.68 -14.15 7.16
CA ALA A 871 49.00 -12.80 7.63
C ALA A 871 48.79 -11.72 6.55
N ASN A 872 48.92 -12.10 5.27
CA ASN A 872 48.62 -11.27 4.12
C ASN A 872 48.16 -12.14 2.94
N GLY A 873 47.56 -11.53 1.93
CA GLY A 873 47.22 -12.19 0.68
C GLY A 873 46.42 -11.30 -0.27
N HIS A 874 45.87 -11.90 -1.32
CA HIS A 874 44.96 -11.26 -2.26
C HIS A 874 43.55 -11.07 -1.67
N VAL A 875 42.81 -10.13 -2.27
CA VAL A 875 41.35 -10.26 -2.41
C VAL A 875 41.06 -11.15 -3.63
N ALA A 876 40.11 -12.07 -3.56
CA ALA A 876 39.72 -12.89 -4.71
C ALA A 876 38.21 -13.12 -4.78
N LEU A 877 37.70 -13.29 -6.00
CA LEU A 877 36.29 -13.54 -6.29
C LEU A 877 36.12 -14.99 -6.73
N GLN A 878 35.27 -15.76 -6.08
CA GLN A 878 35.04 -17.17 -6.40
C GLN A 878 33.91 -17.35 -7.43
N GLN A 879 34.11 -18.27 -8.37
CA GLN A 879 33.06 -18.94 -9.15
C GLN A 879 33.02 -20.38 -8.66
N HIS A 880 31.91 -20.84 -8.07
CA HIS A 880 31.92 -22.13 -7.35
C HIS A 880 31.64 -23.36 -8.22
N HIS A 881 30.66 -23.31 -9.13
CA HIS A 881 30.20 -24.50 -9.86
C HIS A 881 29.42 -24.17 -11.15
N GLU A 882 29.33 -25.14 -12.06
CA GLU A 882 28.56 -25.02 -13.31
C GLU A 882 27.07 -24.79 -13.01
N GLY A 883 26.53 -23.65 -13.43
CA GLY A 883 25.18 -23.19 -13.11
C GLY A 883 25.11 -22.04 -12.10
N SER A 884 26.19 -21.81 -11.32
CA SER A 884 26.34 -20.56 -10.57
C SER A 884 26.70 -19.42 -11.53
N VAL A 885 26.06 -18.27 -11.35
CA VAL A 885 26.35 -17.01 -12.06
C VAL A 885 26.38 -15.89 -11.04
N VAL A 886 27.60 -15.43 -10.74
CA VAL A 886 27.86 -14.32 -9.82
C VAL A 886 28.24 -13.06 -10.61
N THR A 887 27.77 -11.91 -10.15
CA THR A 887 28.08 -10.60 -10.71
C THR A 887 28.61 -9.67 -9.63
N PHE A 888 29.75 -9.03 -9.88
CA PHE A 888 30.38 -8.06 -8.97
C PHE A 888 30.52 -6.68 -9.63
N LYS A 889 30.38 -5.61 -8.83
CA LYS A 889 30.75 -4.23 -9.19
C LYS A 889 31.23 -3.49 -7.94
N ASP A 890 31.79 -2.30 -8.13
CA ASP A 890 32.26 -1.43 -7.03
C ASP A 890 33.18 -2.20 -6.04
N VAL A 891 34.13 -2.99 -6.56
CA VAL A 891 35.09 -3.77 -5.74
C VAL A 891 36.25 -2.87 -5.30
N GLU A 892 36.30 -2.57 -4.00
CA GLU A 892 37.12 -1.51 -3.42
C GLU A 892 37.78 -1.98 -2.11
N VAL A 893 38.99 -1.50 -1.83
CA VAL A 893 39.75 -1.82 -0.61
C VAL A 893 40.26 -0.54 0.06
N ARG A 894 40.28 -0.49 1.39
CA ARG A 894 40.94 0.54 2.19
C ARG A 894 41.90 -0.11 3.18
N GLU A 895 43.18 0.23 3.10
CA GLU A 895 44.18 -0.25 4.07
C GLU A 895 44.03 0.43 5.43
N LEU A 896 44.11 -0.37 6.50
CA LEU A 896 44.11 0.09 7.89
C LEU A 896 45.56 0.27 8.34
N ARG A 897 45.89 1.48 8.83
CA ARG A 897 47.20 1.83 9.40
C ARG A 897 47.23 1.66 10.92
#